data_AF-A0A958E3D5-F1
#
_entry.id   AF-A0A958E3D5-F1
#
_cell.length_a   1.000
_cell.length_b   1.000
_cell.length_c   1.000
_cell.angle_alpha   90.00
_cell.angle_beta   90.00
_cell.angle_gamma   90.00
#
_symmetry.space_group_name_H-M   'P 1'
#
loop_
_entity.id
_entity.type
_entity.pdbx_description
1 polymer ?
#
loop_
_entity_poly.entity_id
_entity_poly.type
_entity_poly.pdbx_seq_one_letter_code
_entity_poly.pdbx_strand_id
1 'polypeptide(L)'
;QQTDDTQKQQFVDNEIIVQIKATAAKQAGLSHRPIYGATGMAAFDALNNRYGVRSAEPAFKTISQKAANAAKADQFGLTRTFVLTVSDGTDIEEAMAEYAKLPEVAYAEPNLIRTLNAIPNDPLYASQWALNNTGQAIPYNNVGTVGTPGADISAQLAWDLHTGDNSIILAIIDSGVDYNHPEFAGRMLPGYDFYNDDNDPMDDNGHGTACAGIAAAAGNNGSGVAGVNWNCKIMPLKAGGSGSSLTLTAIVNSINYAADNGAHVLSMSFGGGYSATEEAAVNYAHSMGCILVAARGNDNNSFAEYPASFANVMAIGAMSPCNERKSPSSCDGETFWGSSYGADLDVMAPGTRIHTTDILGAGGYSAGDYTATFNGTSSAAPFVAGVAALVRSYAPSLTNDDIRDVINSTAVDIGAAGFDIETGYGRVNAYAALNFALSSVPPQASVSPTGLSFTMDPDLTDSDVFTISNAGGANARNLFWNITYDPACTWLSIDKAIGRLSGNTNEQITVSINTLGMIAGNYQCTLNINSNDPDDPLVEIVVDLNVNSLPPPDIAVSPGAFFFNLNTGENTTDMLTISNDAPAGNLNLHWNATLQGSNIDWLGINLNAGIIAPQDNQTVQVNVNATGLSNGLYQGTIEVTSNDPNNVTIQIPVELSVMEPVIGGQKLYSFSSAGKTIQRAELDGSNLATVQSGLSGPLDGAVDEINRKLYWIDLFDDTFYRSDLNGTNMETVLSGLSSPYSIAVDAVNSQIYWIEVFPVADRRIRRANLDGTGIVTLVSFSGQNANGLSLDIAGGKMYWCEGFDFATAPEGIWRANLDGSNPEKVVDLSVDPFGLALDLVNGKMYFGNTESDAITRANLDGSNVENVFTGFEASDLDIDVANGKLYWGRRDGIGIQRGNTDGTGIETLNVPGNRLTLDLSDPACAITGLAAGNQTACAPQTNTYTQEVTVTYAFQPTTGTLDVNGQSFAITASPQTVTLVGLVSNGQAVNVTASFSEDPTCSLTQAALFTAPANCEPCAITALAAGTQTACDPATNLYTQQVTVTYAHQPASGTLDVNGQSFAITASPQTVTLIDLVSDGQAVNVTASFSAEPAC
;
A
#
# COMPACT_ATOMS: atom_id res chain seq x y z
N GLN A 1 -18.03 65.91 40.64
CA GLN A 1 -17.30 66.00 41.90
C GLN A 1 -17.34 64.61 42.56
N GLN A 2 -16.34 63.78 42.27
CA GLN A 2 -15.79 62.73 43.13
C GLN A 2 -14.59 62.16 42.35
N THR A 3 -13.43 62.75 42.60
CA THR A 3 -12.12 62.21 42.25
C THR A 3 -11.84 61.06 43.21
N ASP A 4 -11.78 59.82 42.71
CA ASP A 4 -11.11 58.74 43.43
C ASP A 4 -9.75 58.54 42.78
N ASP A 5 -8.80 59.33 43.28
CA ASP A 5 -7.40 59.34 42.91
C ASP A 5 -6.69 58.37 43.87
N THR A 6 -6.84 57.07 43.66
CA THR A 6 -6.02 56.05 44.30
C THR A 6 -5.71 54.89 43.35
N GLN A 7 -4.84 55.13 42.35
CA GLN A 7 -4.01 54.02 41.88
C GLN A 7 -3.14 53.60 43.07
N LYS A 8 -3.53 52.52 43.76
CA LYS A 8 -2.64 51.86 44.72
C LYS A 8 -1.37 51.50 43.96
N GLN A 9 -0.23 52.09 44.35
CA GLN A 9 1.06 51.73 43.78
C GLN A 9 1.25 50.22 43.97
N GLN A 10 1.40 49.48 42.88
CA GLN A 10 1.71 48.05 42.94
C GLN A 10 3.17 47.86 43.36
N PHE A 11 3.44 46.82 44.13
CA PHE A 11 4.77 46.44 44.59
C PHE A 11 4.90 44.92 44.54
N VAL A 12 6.13 44.41 44.51
CA VAL A 12 6.38 42.97 44.50
C VAL A 12 5.90 42.37 45.82
N ASP A 13 5.03 41.36 45.72
CA ASP A 13 4.55 40.63 46.88
C ASP A 13 5.74 40.01 47.63
N ASN A 14 5.78 40.23 48.95
CA ASN A 14 6.79 39.70 49.87
C ASN A 14 8.21 40.32 49.75
N GLU A 15 8.37 41.48 49.10
CA GLU A 15 9.68 42.18 49.06
C GLU A 15 9.62 43.61 49.61
N ILE A 16 10.59 43.95 50.47
CA ILE A 16 10.86 45.32 50.89
C ILE A 16 12.32 45.68 50.62
N ILE A 17 12.57 46.95 50.29
CA ILE A 17 13.91 47.50 50.13
C ILE A 17 14.27 48.24 51.41
N VAL A 18 15.41 47.90 52.01
CA VAL A 18 15.89 48.54 53.23
C VAL A 18 17.33 49.02 53.03
N GLN A 19 17.56 50.31 53.27
CA GLN A 19 18.91 50.86 53.34
C GLN A 19 19.35 51.02 54.79
N ILE A 20 20.47 50.41 55.16
CA ILE A 20 21.04 50.48 56.51
C ILE A 20 21.99 51.68 56.59
N LYS A 21 21.94 52.49 57.65
CA LYS A 21 22.83 53.67 57.82
C LYS A 21 24.31 53.27 57.83
N ALA A 22 25.16 54.12 57.26
CA ALA A 22 26.60 53.84 57.11
C ALA A 22 27.30 53.50 58.45
N THR A 23 26.94 54.18 59.54
CA THR A 23 27.50 53.91 60.88
C THR A 23 27.11 52.52 61.40
N ALA A 24 25.85 52.12 61.20
CA ALA A 24 25.33 50.83 61.63
C ALA A 24 25.89 49.68 60.76
N ALA A 25 25.89 49.85 59.44
CA ALA A 25 26.49 48.87 58.51
C ALA A 25 27.97 48.63 58.82
N LYS A 26 28.75 49.68 59.12
CA LYS A 26 30.16 49.57 59.50
C LYS A 26 30.37 48.86 60.85
N GLN A 27 29.51 49.10 61.83
CA GLN A 27 29.55 48.42 63.13
C GLN A 27 29.19 46.93 63.01
N ALA A 28 28.24 46.61 62.13
CA ALA A 28 27.79 45.25 61.85
C ALA A 28 28.68 44.49 60.85
N GLY A 29 29.71 45.14 60.26
CA GLY A 29 30.58 44.53 59.25
C GLY A 29 29.87 44.21 57.93
N LEU A 30 28.73 44.86 57.66
CA LEU A 30 27.94 44.65 56.45
C LEU A 30 28.59 45.34 55.25
N SER A 31 28.56 44.67 54.10
CA SER A 31 29.07 45.16 52.83
C SER A 31 28.13 44.73 51.70
N HIS A 32 28.43 45.10 50.46
CA HIS A 32 27.67 44.72 49.26
C HIS A 32 27.77 43.21 48.97
N ARG A 33 27.19 42.40 49.86
CA ARG A 33 27.17 40.94 49.86
C ARG A 33 25.84 40.48 50.47
N PRO A 34 25.31 39.33 50.04
CA PRO A 34 24.13 38.76 50.66
C PRO A 34 24.34 38.54 52.17
N ILE A 35 23.29 38.76 52.94
CA ILE A 35 23.31 38.55 54.39
C ILE A 35 22.66 37.19 54.68
N TYR A 36 23.47 36.24 55.15
CA TYR A 36 23.02 34.92 55.57
C TYR A 36 23.04 34.85 57.10
N GLY A 37 21.89 35.06 57.74
CA GLY A 37 21.73 35.00 59.20
C GLY A 37 21.67 36.37 59.90
N ALA A 38 21.92 36.38 61.21
CA ALA A 38 21.80 37.58 62.03
C ALA A 38 22.83 38.66 61.63
N THR A 39 22.37 39.89 61.48
CA THR A 39 23.17 41.08 61.14
C THR A 39 24.02 41.58 62.32
N GLY A 40 23.71 41.14 63.54
CA GLY A 40 24.33 41.67 64.76
C GLY A 40 23.67 42.96 65.27
N MET A 41 22.64 43.45 64.57
CA MET A 41 21.79 44.54 65.00
C MET A 41 20.51 43.95 65.61
N ALA A 42 20.45 43.89 66.94
CA ALA A 42 19.43 43.12 67.66
C ALA A 42 17.98 43.48 67.31
N ALA A 43 17.69 44.76 67.02
CA ALA A 43 16.34 45.20 66.67
C ALA A 43 16.00 44.88 65.20
N PHE A 44 16.94 45.06 64.28
CA PHE A 44 16.83 44.58 62.89
C PHE A 44 16.62 43.06 62.80
N ASP A 45 17.41 42.29 63.54
CA ASP A 45 17.31 40.83 63.57
C ASP A 45 16.00 40.34 64.19
N ALA A 46 15.44 41.07 65.16
CA ALA A 46 14.12 40.78 65.70
C ALA A 46 13.00 40.96 64.66
N LEU A 47 13.09 42.00 63.81
CA LEU A 47 12.14 42.18 62.70
C LEU A 47 12.34 41.14 61.59
N ASN A 48 13.59 40.77 61.26
CA ASN A 48 13.87 39.70 60.30
C ASN A 48 13.18 38.40 60.72
N ASN A 49 13.25 38.06 62.02
CA ASN A 49 12.57 36.88 62.56
C ASN A 49 11.03 37.04 62.59
N ARG A 50 10.51 38.21 62.97
CA ARG A 50 9.06 38.47 63.03
C ARG A 50 8.38 38.33 61.67
N TYR A 51 9.01 38.87 60.62
CA TYR A 51 8.47 38.84 59.25
C TYR A 51 8.99 37.65 58.43
N GLY A 52 9.73 36.73 59.06
CA GLY A 52 10.25 35.51 58.44
C GLY A 52 11.05 35.81 57.17
N VAL A 53 12.00 36.74 57.25
CA VAL A 53 12.87 37.12 56.14
C VAL A 53 13.70 35.92 55.69
N ARG A 54 13.48 35.49 54.45
CA ARG A 54 14.12 34.32 53.82
C ARG A 54 15.47 34.66 53.20
N SER A 55 15.63 35.90 52.75
CA SER A 55 16.87 36.40 52.14
C SER A 55 16.98 37.91 52.30
N ALA A 56 18.22 38.38 52.33
CA ALA A 56 18.58 39.79 52.37
C ALA A 56 19.71 40.02 51.34
N GLU A 57 19.29 40.32 50.11
CA GLU A 57 20.18 40.42 48.95
C GLU A 57 20.52 41.87 48.64
N PRO A 58 21.73 42.20 48.15
CA PRO A 58 22.02 43.57 47.75
C PRO A 58 21.11 44.03 46.61
N ALA A 59 20.48 45.20 46.76
CA ALA A 59 19.53 45.73 45.77
C ALA A 59 20.20 46.06 44.42
N PHE A 60 21.49 46.40 44.42
CA PHE A 60 22.24 46.81 43.23
C PHE A 60 23.25 45.74 42.79
N LYS A 61 22.82 44.68 42.09
CA LYS A 61 23.64 43.50 41.77
C LYS A 61 25.02 43.75 41.12
N THR A 62 25.24 44.92 40.52
CA THR A 62 26.53 45.34 39.98
C THR A 62 26.95 46.71 40.51
N ILE A 63 28.12 46.78 41.15
CA ILE A 63 28.78 48.03 41.54
C ILE A 63 30.18 48.03 40.94
N SER A 64 30.59 49.15 40.33
CA SER A 64 31.90 49.28 39.67
C SER A 64 33.07 48.94 40.60
N GLN A 65 33.95 48.02 40.16
CA GLN A 65 35.15 47.61 40.90
C GLN A 65 36.28 48.66 40.92
N LYS A 66 36.14 49.76 40.15
CA LYS A 66 37.09 50.87 40.20
C LYS A 66 36.95 51.60 41.53
N ALA A 67 38.04 51.67 42.31
CA ALA A 67 38.04 52.20 43.68
C ALA A 67 37.36 53.58 43.85
N ALA A 68 37.53 54.49 42.87
CA ALA A 68 36.89 55.82 42.90
C ALA A 68 35.36 55.77 42.78
N ASN A 69 34.81 54.79 42.06
CA ASN A 69 33.37 54.60 41.90
C ASN A 69 32.78 53.81 43.07
N ALA A 70 33.53 52.86 43.64
CA ALA A 70 33.12 52.13 44.84
C ALA A 70 32.96 53.06 46.06
N ALA A 71 33.87 54.02 46.25
CA ALA A 71 33.75 55.02 47.31
C ALA A 71 32.52 55.93 47.14
N LYS A 72 32.18 56.30 45.89
CA LYS A 72 30.96 57.06 45.59
C LYS A 72 29.69 56.21 45.79
N ALA A 73 29.69 54.95 45.36
CA ALA A 73 28.57 54.06 45.57
C ALA A 73 28.24 53.88 47.06
N ASP A 74 29.26 53.77 47.91
CA ASP A 74 29.10 53.73 49.36
C ASP A 74 28.60 55.06 49.95
N GLN A 75 29.11 56.19 49.46
CA GLN A 75 28.64 57.53 49.83
C GLN A 75 27.12 57.69 49.59
N PHE A 76 26.61 57.14 48.48
CA PHE A 76 25.18 57.16 48.15
C PHE A 76 24.39 55.98 48.75
N GLY A 77 25.03 55.09 49.50
CA GLY A 77 24.38 53.98 50.19
C GLY A 77 24.03 52.77 49.33
N LEU A 78 24.49 52.71 48.07
CA LEU A 78 24.20 51.61 47.14
C LEU A 78 24.78 50.27 47.63
N THR A 79 25.90 50.31 48.35
CA THR A 79 26.57 49.15 48.96
C THR A 79 25.86 48.58 50.19
N ARG A 80 24.91 49.33 50.77
CA ARG A 80 24.22 49.05 52.04
C ARG A 80 22.69 49.10 51.90
N THR A 81 22.21 48.93 50.68
CA THR A 81 20.78 48.82 50.35
C THR A 81 20.50 47.38 49.95
N PHE A 82 19.50 46.78 50.61
CA PHE A 82 19.16 45.37 50.49
C PHE A 82 17.69 45.19 50.15
N VAL A 83 17.39 44.19 49.34
CA VAL A 83 16.04 43.64 49.15
C VAL A 83 15.87 42.54 50.19
N LEU A 84 14.89 42.68 51.07
CA LEU A 84 14.50 41.66 52.04
C LEU A 84 13.26 40.93 51.51
N THR A 85 13.36 39.61 51.35
CA THR A 85 12.22 38.76 51.00
C THR A 85 11.57 38.27 52.29
N VAL A 86 10.40 38.81 52.64
CA VAL A 86 9.61 38.43 53.83
C VAL A 86 8.76 37.18 53.54
N SER A 87 8.07 36.64 54.55
CA SER A 87 7.19 35.49 54.39
C SER A 87 5.95 35.81 53.56
N ASP A 88 5.44 34.81 52.85
CA ASP A 88 4.25 34.96 52.00
C ASP A 88 3.03 35.41 52.81
N GLY A 89 2.32 36.43 52.33
CA GLY A 89 1.15 37.01 53.00
C GLY A 89 1.48 38.02 54.11
N THR A 90 2.73 38.45 54.21
CA THR A 90 3.13 39.56 55.09
C THR A 90 2.53 40.87 54.59
N ASP A 91 1.95 41.67 55.51
CA ASP A 91 1.57 43.05 55.22
C ASP A 91 2.84 43.89 55.00
N ILE A 92 3.12 44.19 53.73
CA ILE A 92 4.30 44.92 53.30
C ILE A 92 4.35 46.34 53.89
N GLU A 93 3.19 47.00 54.01
CA GLU A 93 3.10 48.36 54.54
C GLU A 93 3.41 48.38 56.04
N GLU A 94 2.91 47.38 56.79
CA GLU A 94 3.27 47.20 58.20
C GLU A 94 4.77 46.92 58.36
N ALA A 95 5.31 45.99 57.57
CA ALA A 95 6.71 45.58 57.66
C ALA A 95 7.66 46.77 57.39
N MET A 96 7.46 47.52 56.29
CA MET A 96 8.29 48.69 56.00
C MET A 96 8.19 49.76 57.11
N ALA A 97 7.01 49.97 57.69
CA ALA A 97 6.79 50.96 58.73
C ALA A 97 7.50 50.58 60.04
N GLU A 98 7.65 49.28 60.33
CA GLU A 98 8.44 48.81 61.47
C GLU A 98 9.94 48.91 61.23
N TYR A 99 10.45 48.51 60.05
CA TYR A 99 11.87 48.67 59.72
C TYR A 99 12.29 50.14 59.71
N ALA A 100 11.46 51.05 59.21
CA ALA A 100 11.75 52.48 59.18
C ALA A 100 11.87 53.13 60.58
N LYS A 101 11.33 52.50 61.64
CA LYS A 101 11.44 52.99 63.03
C LYS A 101 12.80 52.66 63.66
N LEU A 102 13.58 51.75 63.06
CA LEU A 102 14.86 51.32 63.63
C LEU A 102 15.93 52.42 63.50
N PRO A 103 16.69 52.74 64.56
CA PRO A 103 17.72 53.77 64.51
C PRO A 103 18.85 53.42 63.52
N GLU A 104 19.10 52.14 63.24
CA GLU A 104 20.05 51.63 62.27
C GLU A 104 19.60 51.71 60.80
N VAL A 105 18.30 51.84 60.53
CA VAL A 105 17.73 51.91 59.18
C VAL A 105 17.65 53.37 58.72
N ALA A 106 18.10 53.63 57.49
CA ALA A 106 18.01 54.94 56.84
C ALA A 106 16.61 55.15 56.25
N TYR A 107 16.11 54.13 55.54
CA TYR A 107 14.74 54.03 55.07
C TYR A 107 14.39 52.57 54.81
N ALA A 108 13.09 52.29 54.81
CA ALA A 108 12.50 51.06 54.30
C ALA A 108 11.33 51.45 53.39
N GLU A 109 11.26 50.82 52.22
CA GLU A 109 10.27 51.12 51.18
C GLU A 109 9.83 49.82 50.48
N PRO A 110 8.66 49.78 49.84
CA PRO A 110 8.26 48.61 49.08
C PRO A 110 9.09 48.49 47.80
N ASN A 111 9.28 47.27 47.29
CA ASN A 111 9.84 47.10 45.95
C ASN A 111 8.78 47.46 44.89
N LEU A 112 8.71 48.75 44.56
CA LEU A 112 7.66 49.31 43.71
C LEU A 112 7.73 48.75 42.27
N ILE A 113 6.57 48.34 41.77
CA ILE A 113 6.37 48.08 40.35
C ILE A 113 6.06 49.43 39.68
N ARG A 114 6.84 49.79 38.67
CA ARG A 114 6.57 50.95 37.81
C ARG A 114 5.96 50.44 36.50
N THR A 115 4.78 50.93 36.16
CA THR A 115 4.20 50.76 34.83
C THR A 115 4.51 52.02 34.02
N LEU A 116 5.10 51.83 32.85
CA LEU A 116 5.00 52.80 31.77
C LEU A 116 3.57 52.66 31.21
N ASN A 117 2.92 53.73 30.76
CA ASN A 117 1.61 53.65 30.11
C ASN A 117 1.48 54.79 29.08
N ALA A 118 1.89 54.54 27.83
CA ALA A 118 1.65 55.38 26.68
C ALA A 118 0.17 55.22 26.25
N ILE A 119 -0.72 55.96 26.91
CA ILE A 119 -2.14 56.03 26.54
C ILE A 119 -2.30 57.11 25.45
N PRO A 120 -2.79 56.78 24.25
CA PRO A 120 -3.07 57.76 23.20
C PRO A 120 -4.12 58.79 23.66
N ASN A 121 -3.97 60.05 23.24
CA ASN A 121 -4.91 61.12 23.59
C ASN A 121 -6.06 61.28 22.57
N ASP A 122 -6.17 60.33 21.65
CA ASP A 122 -7.07 60.33 20.50
C ASP A 122 -8.53 60.09 20.95
N PRO A 123 -9.50 60.95 20.57
CA PRO A 123 -10.86 60.95 21.13
C PRO A 123 -11.65 59.65 21.02
N LEU A 124 -11.36 58.81 20.01
CA LEU A 124 -12.05 57.53 19.78
C LEU A 124 -11.29 56.32 20.35
N TYR A 125 -10.09 56.51 20.94
CA TYR A 125 -9.28 55.41 21.50
C TYR A 125 -10.04 54.58 22.55
N ALA A 126 -10.88 55.23 23.37
CA ALA A 126 -11.69 54.53 24.37
C ALA A 126 -12.62 53.46 23.77
N SER A 127 -12.99 53.60 22.49
CA SER A 127 -13.82 52.64 21.75
C SER A 127 -13.02 51.58 20.99
N GLN A 128 -11.69 51.70 20.92
CA GLN A 128 -10.80 50.76 20.21
C GLN A 128 -10.43 49.56 21.09
N TRP A 129 -11.40 48.67 21.34
CA TRP A 129 -11.22 47.47 22.15
C TRP A 129 -10.03 46.61 21.69
N ALA A 130 -9.74 46.60 20.40
CA ALA A 130 -8.63 45.84 19.82
C ALA A 130 -7.24 46.24 20.34
N LEU A 131 -7.09 47.49 20.79
CA LEU A 131 -5.83 48.06 21.31
C LEU A 131 -5.79 48.04 22.84
N ASN A 132 -6.95 48.13 23.48
CA ASN A 132 -7.15 48.02 24.93
C ASN A 132 -8.57 47.54 25.23
N ASN A 133 -8.73 46.26 25.55
CA ASN A 133 -10.02 45.64 25.81
C ASN A 133 -10.30 45.71 27.32
N THR A 134 -11.33 46.46 27.71
CA THR A 134 -11.82 46.56 29.08
C THR A 134 -13.21 45.93 29.24
N GLY A 135 -13.67 45.15 28.24
CA GLY A 135 -15.04 44.65 28.15
C GLY A 135 -16.05 45.69 27.64
N GLN A 136 -15.57 46.67 26.86
CA GLN A 136 -16.33 47.82 26.38
C GLN A 136 -16.88 47.69 24.97
N ALA A 137 -16.64 46.57 24.28
CA ALA A 137 -17.09 46.39 22.91
C ALA A 137 -18.62 46.33 22.82
N ILE A 138 -19.21 46.92 21.77
CA ILE A 138 -20.66 46.96 21.57
C ILE A 138 -21.08 45.77 20.70
N PRO A 139 -21.97 44.87 21.18
CA PRO A 139 -22.46 43.73 20.38
C PRO A 139 -23.37 44.18 19.23
N TYR A 140 -23.61 43.28 18.27
CA TYR A 140 -24.38 43.55 17.04
C TYR A 140 -25.80 44.07 17.30
N ASN A 141 -26.45 43.59 18.36
CA ASN A 141 -27.79 44.04 18.74
C ASN A 141 -27.81 45.45 19.38
N ASN A 142 -26.64 46.07 19.59
CA ASN A 142 -26.44 47.37 20.24
C ASN A 142 -27.03 47.47 21.67
N VAL A 143 -27.10 46.34 22.39
CA VAL A 143 -27.60 46.28 23.78
C VAL A 143 -26.52 45.73 24.71
N GLY A 144 -26.10 46.56 25.68
CA GLY A 144 -25.06 46.21 26.65
C GLY A 144 -23.65 46.30 26.07
N THR A 145 -22.69 45.67 26.75
CA THR A 145 -21.30 45.53 26.30
C THR A 145 -20.89 44.06 26.32
N VAL A 146 -19.90 43.72 25.49
CA VAL A 146 -19.26 42.41 25.41
C VAL A 146 -17.74 42.58 25.42
N GLY A 147 -17.04 41.46 25.58
CA GLY A 147 -15.59 41.39 25.49
C GLY A 147 -14.93 40.97 26.80
N THR A 148 -13.77 40.35 26.65
CA THR A 148 -12.96 39.83 27.76
C THR A 148 -11.85 40.84 28.04
N PRO A 149 -11.77 41.45 29.24
CA PRO A 149 -10.70 42.39 29.55
C PRO A 149 -9.29 41.79 29.32
N GLY A 150 -8.41 42.54 28.68
CA GLY A 150 -7.07 42.09 28.27
C GLY A 150 -7.06 41.17 27.03
N ALA A 151 -8.22 40.89 26.41
CA ALA A 151 -8.32 40.23 25.11
C ALA A 151 -8.14 41.23 23.97
N ASP A 152 -6.95 41.82 23.91
CA ASP A 152 -6.47 42.77 22.91
C ASP A 152 -5.05 42.38 22.47
N ILE A 153 -4.49 43.15 21.54
CA ILE A 153 -3.12 42.90 21.03
C ILE A 153 -2.02 43.41 21.97
N SER A 154 -2.36 43.91 23.16
CA SER A 154 -1.43 44.54 24.11
C SER A 154 -0.64 45.71 23.52
N ALA A 155 -1.29 46.51 22.66
CA ALA A 155 -0.66 47.65 21.98
C ALA A 155 -0.18 48.72 22.96
N GLN A 156 -0.97 49.03 23.99
CA GLN A 156 -0.62 50.05 24.98
C GLN A 156 0.72 49.75 25.68
N LEU A 157 0.92 48.49 26.07
CA LEU A 157 2.18 48.05 26.67
C LEU A 157 3.32 48.05 25.64
N ALA A 158 3.04 47.75 24.37
CA ALA A 158 4.05 47.81 23.31
C ALA A 158 4.53 49.24 23.06
N TRP A 159 3.63 50.22 23.08
CA TRP A 159 3.96 51.64 22.88
C TRP A 159 4.82 52.25 23.98
N ASP A 160 4.83 51.65 25.17
CA ASP A 160 5.80 51.99 26.22
C ASP A 160 7.24 51.64 25.84
N LEU A 161 7.42 50.65 24.96
CA LEU A 161 8.72 50.27 24.42
C LEU A 161 9.03 51.07 23.16
N HIS A 162 8.09 51.11 22.22
CA HIS A 162 8.27 51.77 20.94
C HIS A 162 6.93 52.04 20.24
N THR A 163 6.80 53.20 19.58
CA THR A 163 5.59 53.60 18.82
C THR A 163 5.78 53.54 17.30
N GLY A 164 6.94 53.06 16.84
CA GLY A 164 7.31 52.92 15.44
C GLY A 164 8.26 54.01 14.96
N ASP A 165 8.81 53.84 13.75
CA ASP A 165 9.72 54.80 13.12
C ASP A 165 9.29 55.13 11.67
N ASN A 166 9.60 56.34 11.22
CA ASN A 166 9.32 56.81 9.87
C ASN A 166 10.24 56.22 8.78
N SER A 167 11.26 55.45 9.18
CA SER A 167 12.08 54.66 8.28
C SER A 167 11.35 53.43 7.73
N ILE A 168 10.27 52.99 8.41
CA ILE A 168 9.48 51.83 7.99
C ILE A 168 8.40 52.26 7.01
N ILE A 169 8.29 51.51 5.92
CA ILE A 169 7.28 51.70 4.87
C ILE A 169 6.30 50.54 4.95
N LEU A 170 5.04 50.87 5.22
CA LEU A 170 3.90 49.95 5.21
C LEU A 170 3.10 50.19 3.93
N ALA A 171 3.09 49.22 3.02
CA ALA A 171 2.26 49.25 1.84
C ALA A 171 0.85 48.74 2.15
N ILE A 172 -0.16 49.51 1.76
CA ILE A 172 -1.57 49.13 1.85
C ILE A 172 -2.02 48.78 0.42
N ILE A 173 -2.15 47.49 0.14
CA ILE A 173 -2.60 46.99 -1.17
C ILE A 173 -4.09 46.69 -1.03
N ASP A 174 -4.93 47.58 -1.54
CA ASP A 174 -6.38 47.52 -1.29
C ASP A 174 -7.17 48.35 -2.33
N SER A 175 -8.33 48.90 -1.97
CA SER A 175 -9.12 49.83 -2.79
C SER A 175 -8.52 51.24 -2.93
N GLY A 176 -7.31 51.47 -2.41
CA GLY A 176 -6.68 52.78 -2.29
C GLY A 176 -6.71 53.30 -0.85
N VAL A 177 -6.17 54.49 -0.63
CA VAL A 177 -6.21 55.17 0.69
C VAL A 177 -6.56 56.63 0.47
N ASP A 178 -7.49 57.16 1.27
CA ASP A 178 -7.72 58.60 1.33
C ASP A 178 -6.51 59.31 1.95
N TYR A 179 -5.55 59.65 1.09
CA TYR A 179 -4.30 60.28 1.48
C TYR A 179 -4.47 61.71 2.03
N ASN A 180 -5.68 62.29 1.95
CA ASN A 180 -5.99 63.57 2.58
C ASN A 180 -6.50 63.43 4.03
N HIS A 181 -6.75 62.19 4.49
CA HIS A 181 -7.22 61.94 5.84
C HIS A 181 -6.22 62.47 6.89
N PRO A 182 -6.65 63.26 7.89
CA PRO A 182 -5.75 63.93 8.84
C PRO A 182 -4.88 62.96 9.64
N GLU A 183 -5.37 61.74 9.87
CA GLU A 183 -4.61 60.68 10.56
C GLU A 183 -3.30 60.29 9.85
N PHE A 184 -3.19 60.52 8.53
CA PHE A 184 -2.02 60.14 7.73
C PHE A 184 -1.12 61.32 7.36
N ALA A 185 -1.43 62.52 7.87
CA ALA A 185 -0.74 63.76 7.51
C ALA A 185 0.78 63.65 7.72
N GLY A 186 1.54 63.96 6.67
CA GLY A 186 3.01 63.97 6.70
C GLY A 186 3.69 62.60 6.59
N ARG A 187 2.93 61.50 6.45
CA ARG A 187 3.46 60.12 6.38
C ARG A 187 3.09 59.37 5.10
N MET A 188 2.23 59.93 4.26
CA MET A 188 1.90 59.36 2.95
C MET A 188 3.07 59.47 1.97
N LEU A 189 3.42 58.35 1.35
CA LEU A 189 4.32 58.27 0.19
C LEU A 189 3.52 58.32 -1.11
N PRO A 190 4.16 58.65 -2.24
CA PRO A 190 3.58 58.42 -3.55
C PRO A 190 3.19 56.94 -3.69
N GLY A 191 2.00 56.72 -4.23
CA GLY A 191 1.47 55.40 -4.55
C GLY A 191 1.07 55.30 -6.02
N TYR A 192 0.34 54.26 -6.37
CA TYR A 192 -0.14 54.03 -7.74
C TYR A 192 -1.50 53.35 -7.73
N ASP A 193 -2.34 53.67 -8.72
CA ASP A 193 -3.58 52.98 -9.02
C ASP A 193 -3.38 52.00 -10.17
N PHE A 194 -3.14 50.73 -9.82
CA PHE A 194 -2.98 49.67 -10.80
C PHE A 194 -4.31 49.11 -11.32
N TYR A 195 -5.44 49.53 -10.73
CA TYR A 195 -6.77 49.15 -11.21
C TYR A 195 -7.20 50.02 -12.39
N ASN A 196 -7.01 51.34 -12.29
CA ASN A 196 -7.31 52.30 -13.37
C ASN A 196 -6.08 52.67 -14.23
N ASP A 197 -4.89 52.23 -13.82
CA ASP A 197 -3.60 52.48 -14.47
C ASP A 197 -3.20 53.98 -14.50
N ASP A 198 -3.18 54.61 -13.32
CA ASP A 198 -2.70 55.98 -13.14
C ASP A 198 -1.99 56.19 -11.79
N ASN A 199 -1.50 57.42 -11.54
CA ASN A 199 -0.73 57.76 -10.33
C ASN A 199 -1.61 58.27 -9.16
N ASP A 200 -2.93 58.05 -9.18
CA ASP A 200 -3.87 58.53 -8.14
C ASP A 200 -4.47 57.39 -7.32
N PRO A 201 -3.81 56.94 -6.23
CA PRO A 201 -4.27 55.81 -5.41
C PRO A 201 -5.39 56.20 -4.43
N MET A 202 -6.18 57.24 -4.75
CA MET A 202 -7.29 57.71 -3.91
C MET A 202 -8.34 56.61 -3.73
N ASP A 203 -8.77 56.44 -2.48
CA ASP A 203 -9.81 55.48 -2.15
C ASP A 203 -11.19 55.97 -2.62
N ASP A 204 -11.95 55.08 -3.25
CA ASP A 204 -13.32 55.30 -3.69
C ASP A 204 -14.28 54.22 -3.16
N ASN A 205 -13.83 53.41 -2.20
CA ASN A 205 -14.61 52.35 -1.55
C ASN A 205 -14.64 52.48 -0.02
N GLY A 206 -13.53 52.89 0.60
CA GLY A 206 -13.38 53.07 2.05
C GLY A 206 -12.69 51.91 2.76
N HIS A 207 -12.65 50.73 2.14
CA HIS A 207 -12.03 49.54 2.71
C HIS A 207 -10.53 49.71 2.97
N GLY A 208 -9.78 50.21 1.99
CA GLY A 208 -8.35 50.44 2.12
C GLY A 208 -8.00 51.55 3.10
N THR A 209 -8.80 52.62 3.14
CA THR A 209 -8.67 53.69 4.16
C THR A 209 -8.88 53.14 5.57
N ALA A 210 -9.87 52.27 5.78
CA ALA A 210 -10.11 51.62 7.06
C ALA A 210 -8.95 50.70 7.48
N CYS A 211 -8.37 49.95 6.54
CA CYS A 211 -7.19 49.11 6.79
C CYS A 211 -5.95 49.96 7.15
N ALA A 212 -5.72 51.07 6.45
CA ALA A 212 -4.62 52.00 6.73
C ALA A 212 -4.73 52.61 8.14
N GLY A 213 -5.95 52.95 8.58
CA GLY A 213 -6.19 53.48 9.93
C GLY A 213 -5.82 52.49 11.02
N ILE A 214 -6.22 51.23 10.88
CA ILE A 214 -5.90 50.17 11.84
C ILE A 214 -4.38 50.01 11.99
N ALA A 215 -3.69 49.88 10.86
CA ALA A 215 -2.26 49.60 10.88
C ALA A 215 -1.44 50.83 11.31
N ALA A 216 -1.84 52.03 10.87
CA ALA A 216 -0.95 53.18 10.82
C ALA A 216 -1.59 54.57 11.04
N ALA A 217 -2.80 54.71 11.60
CA ALA A 217 -3.26 56.03 12.07
C ALA A 217 -2.29 56.61 13.11
N ALA A 218 -2.07 57.93 13.07
CA ALA A 218 -1.13 58.60 13.96
C ALA A 218 -1.68 58.61 15.38
N GLY A 219 -0.99 57.98 16.33
CA GLY A 219 -1.38 58.08 17.73
C GLY A 219 -0.92 59.38 18.38
N ASN A 220 -1.61 59.77 19.45
CA ASN A 220 -1.32 60.92 20.28
C ASN A 220 -1.37 62.27 19.53
N ASN A 221 -2.19 62.35 18.47
CA ASN A 221 -2.35 63.54 17.64
C ASN A 221 -3.57 64.40 18.05
N GLY A 222 -4.38 63.91 18.99
CA GLY A 222 -5.59 64.57 19.50
C GLY A 222 -6.79 64.49 18.55
N SER A 223 -6.76 63.59 17.58
CA SER A 223 -7.77 63.38 16.54
C SER A 223 -8.14 61.90 16.47
N GLY A 224 -9.41 61.62 16.13
CA GLY A 224 -9.88 60.27 15.79
C GLY A 224 -9.34 59.10 16.60
N VAL A 225 -8.63 58.22 15.90
CA VAL A 225 -8.23 56.87 16.32
C VAL A 225 -6.71 56.73 16.34
N ALA A 226 -6.18 55.80 17.15
CA ALA A 226 -4.78 55.41 17.08
C ALA A 226 -4.62 54.14 16.22
N GLY A 227 -3.61 54.09 15.36
CA GLY A 227 -3.18 52.87 14.67
C GLY A 227 -2.16 52.10 15.50
N VAL A 228 -1.77 50.90 15.05
CA VAL A 228 -0.76 50.10 15.75
C VAL A 228 0.65 50.71 15.67
N ASN A 229 1.06 51.19 14.49
CA ASN A 229 2.35 51.85 14.28
C ASN A 229 2.15 53.33 13.94
N TRP A 230 2.46 54.22 14.88
CA TRP A 230 2.08 55.64 14.78
C TRP A 230 2.93 56.43 13.79
N ASN A 231 4.15 55.97 13.52
CA ASN A 231 5.17 56.78 12.87
C ASN A 231 5.60 56.24 11.49
N CYS A 232 5.20 55.03 11.10
CA CYS A 232 5.57 54.49 9.79
C CYS A 232 5.01 55.34 8.64
N LYS A 233 5.70 55.25 7.50
CA LYS A 233 5.23 55.79 6.22
C LYS A 233 4.25 54.84 5.57
N ILE A 234 3.28 55.39 4.88
CA ILE A 234 2.19 54.63 4.24
C ILE A 234 2.35 54.73 2.73
N MET A 235 2.45 53.60 2.04
CA MET A 235 2.48 53.52 0.58
C MET A 235 1.11 52.99 0.09
N PRO A 236 0.25 53.84 -0.47
CA PRO A 236 -1.07 53.43 -0.93
C PRO A 236 -1.00 52.80 -2.31
N LEU A 237 -1.45 51.55 -2.46
CA LEU A 237 -1.45 50.84 -3.74
C LEU A 237 -2.86 50.33 -4.03
N LYS A 238 -3.47 50.94 -5.03
CA LYS A 238 -4.86 50.66 -5.36
C LYS A 238 -4.92 49.52 -6.38
N ALA A 239 -5.48 48.40 -5.94
CA ALA A 239 -5.67 47.18 -6.71
C ALA A 239 -7.15 46.89 -7.05
N GLY A 240 -8.08 47.67 -6.47
CA GLY A 240 -9.52 47.57 -6.69
C GLY A 240 -10.20 48.94 -6.73
N GLY A 241 -11.37 49.01 -7.38
CA GLY A 241 -12.21 50.21 -7.42
C GLY A 241 -13.42 50.15 -6.49
N SER A 242 -14.33 51.11 -6.62
CA SER A 242 -15.57 51.26 -5.82
C SER A 242 -16.46 50.01 -5.67
N GLY A 243 -16.35 49.01 -6.54
CA GLY A 243 -17.11 47.74 -6.47
C GLY A 243 -16.53 46.65 -5.56
N SER A 244 -15.51 46.95 -4.76
CA SER A 244 -14.82 45.99 -3.85
C SER A 244 -14.19 44.78 -4.55
N SER A 245 -14.03 44.82 -5.88
CA SER A 245 -13.35 43.78 -6.66
C SER A 245 -11.95 44.25 -7.05
N LEU A 246 -10.96 43.43 -6.72
CA LEU A 246 -9.57 43.61 -7.11
C LEU A 246 -9.26 42.75 -8.34
N THR A 247 -8.35 43.21 -9.20
CA THR A 247 -7.89 42.40 -10.34
C THR A 247 -6.53 41.78 -10.04
N LEU A 248 -6.34 40.54 -10.49
CA LEU A 248 -5.06 39.82 -10.30
C LEU A 248 -3.86 40.63 -10.81
N THR A 249 -3.98 41.26 -12.00
CA THR A 249 -2.90 42.09 -12.57
C THR A 249 -2.58 43.29 -11.70
N ALA A 250 -3.58 43.93 -11.10
CA ALA A 250 -3.35 45.06 -10.22
C ALA A 250 -2.74 44.61 -8.89
N ILE A 251 -3.14 43.46 -8.35
CA ILE A 251 -2.55 42.85 -7.15
C ILE A 251 -1.06 42.56 -7.37
N VAL A 252 -0.69 41.80 -8.40
CA VAL A 252 0.72 41.40 -8.60
C VAL A 252 1.63 42.59 -8.93
N ASN A 253 1.12 43.58 -9.66
CA ASN A 253 1.87 44.81 -9.91
C ASN A 253 2.02 45.66 -8.64
N SER A 254 1.01 45.70 -7.77
CA SER A 254 1.11 46.35 -6.47
C SER A 254 2.15 45.68 -5.58
N ILE A 255 2.16 44.35 -5.50
CA ILE A 255 3.15 43.59 -4.71
C ILE A 255 4.57 43.89 -5.20
N ASN A 256 4.79 43.81 -6.52
CA ASN A 256 6.10 44.10 -7.11
C ASN A 256 6.51 45.57 -6.90
N TYR A 257 5.60 46.52 -7.11
CA TYR A 257 5.88 47.94 -6.91
C TYR A 257 6.24 48.23 -5.46
N ALA A 258 5.53 47.63 -4.50
CA ALA A 258 5.84 47.77 -3.08
C ALA A 258 7.28 47.30 -2.77
N ALA A 259 7.64 46.11 -3.23
CA ALA A 259 8.98 45.54 -3.04
C ALA A 259 10.08 46.41 -3.70
N ASP A 260 9.88 46.81 -4.96
CA ASP A 260 10.83 47.63 -5.71
C ASP A 260 11.02 49.03 -5.11
N ASN A 261 10.00 49.56 -4.43
CA ASN A 261 10.04 50.86 -3.75
C ASN A 261 10.36 50.74 -2.24
N GLY A 262 10.89 49.61 -1.80
CA GLY A 262 11.43 49.43 -0.45
C GLY A 262 10.39 49.34 0.65
N ALA A 263 9.17 48.90 0.33
CA ALA A 263 8.19 48.55 1.35
C ALA A 263 8.74 47.44 2.26
N HIS A 264 8.56 47.61 3.57
CA HIS A 264 9.00 46.63 4.55
C HIS A 264 7.88 45.64 4.89
N VAL A 265 6.64 46.11 4.88
CA VAL A 265 5.45 45.31 5.21
C VAL A 265 4.35 45.58 4.19
N LEU A 266 3.72 44.53 3.69
CA LEU A 266 2.58 44.59 2.77
C LEU A 266 1.34 44.09 3.51
N SER A 267 0.34 44.95 3.67
CA SER A 267 -0.98 44.59 4.20
C SER A 267 -1.92 44.29 3.04
N MET A 268 -2.45 43.06 2.99
CA MET A 268 -3.27 42.53 1.90
C MET A 268 -4.61 42.00 2.44
N SER A 269 -5.61 42.85 2.52
CA SER A 269 -6.90 42.53 3.13
C SER A 269 -7.93 41.94 2.14
N PHE A 270 -7.48 41.01 1.30
CA PHE A 270 -8.26 40.36 0.25
C PHE A 270 -7.91 38.86 0.13
N GLY A 271 -8.77 38.10 -0.55
CA GLY A 271 -8.62 36.66 -0.74
C GLY A 271 -9.25 36.17 -2.06
N GLY A 272 -8.80 35.01 -2.54
CA GLY A 272 -9.25 34.42 -3.80
C GLY A 272 -8.68 33.02 -4.06
N GLY A 273 -8.82 32.55 -5.31
CA GLY A 273 -8.30 31.26 -5.75
C GLY A 273 -6.79 31.29 -6.08
N TYR A 274 -6.17 30.11 -6.16
CA TYR A 274 -4.74 29.97 -6.44
C TYR A 274 -4.32 30.59 -7.79
N SER A 275 -3.16 31.25 -7.79
CA SER A 275 -2.53 31.81 -8.98
C SER A 275 -1.01 31.69 -8.88
N ALA A 276 -0.39 30.95 -9.81
CA ALA A 276 1.08 30.84 -9.87
C ALA A 276 1.76 32.19 -10.14
N THR A 277 1.10 33.12 -10.82
CA THR A 277 1.61 34.48 -11.05
C THR A 277 1.65 35.29 -9.76
N GLU A 278 0.65 35.14 -8.91
CA GLU A 278 0.60 35.79 -7.60
C GLU A 278 1.64 35.21 -6.65
N GLU A 279 1.76 33.88 -6.63
CA GLU A 279 2.80 33.18 -5.87
C GLU A 279 4.20 33.66 -6.24
N ALA A 280 4.49 33.84 -7.53
CA ALA A 280 5.76 34.37 -8.00
C ALA A 280 6.02 35.80 -7.51
N ALA A 281 5.01 36.67 -7.50
CA ALA A 281 5.12 38.05 -7.00
C ALA A 281 5.33 38.08 -5.48
N VAL A 282 4.60 37.24 -4.73
CA VAL A 282 4.77 37.04 -3.29
C VAL A 282 6.19 36.57 -2.97
N ASN A 283 6.69 35.56 -3.67
CA ASN A 283 8.03 35.03 -3.47
C ASN A 283 9.10 36.06 -3.83
N TYR A 284 8.88 36.87 -4.87
CA TYR A 284 9.76 37.99 -5.21
C TYR A 284 9.81 39.02 -4.07
N ALA A 285 8.66 39.51 -3.61
CA ALA A 285 8.59 40.47 -2.51
C ALA A 285 9.20 39.92 -1.22
N HIS A 286 8.95 38.65 -0.89
CA HIS A 286 9.58 37.98 0.26
C HIS A 286 11.12 37.95 0.12
N SER A 287 11.65 37.61 -1.05
CA SER A 287 13.10 37.60 -1.31
C SER A 287 13.75 38.99 -1.20
N MET A 288 12.96 40.06 -1.37
CA MET A 288 13.37 41.45 -1.17
C MET A 288 13.30 41.89 0.31
N GLY A 289 12.91 40.98 1.21
CA GLY A 289 12.81 41.21 2.65
C GLY A 289 11.47 41.80 3.09
N CYS A 290 10.43 41.79 2.24
CA CYS A 290 9.10 42.22 2.62
C CYS A 290 8.43 41.20 3.56
N ILE A 291 7.70 41.71 4.54
CA ILE A 291 6.79 40.93 5.39
C ILE A 291 5.41 41.02 4.76
N LEU A 292 4.88 39.88 4.30
CA LEU A 292 3.59 39.82 3.62
C LEU A 292 2.52 39.35 4.60
N VAL A 293 1.47 40.14 4.79
CA VAL A 293 0.40 39.85 5.77
C VAL A 293 -0.95 39.89 5.05
N ALA A 294 -1.69 38.78 5.08
CA ALA A 294 -2.95 38.65 4.37
C ALA A 294 -4.11 38.12 5.22
N ALA A 295 -5.32 38.55 4.87
CA ALA A 295 -6.56 38.12 5.50
C ALA A 295 -6.92 36.67 5.10
N ARG A 296 -7.28 35.82 6.07
CA ARG A 296 -7.54 34.38 5.82
C ARG A 296 -8.87 34.07 5.13
N GLY A 297 -9.85 34.98 5.19
CA GLY A 297 -11.19 34.79 4.64
C GLY A 297 -12.31 34.90 5.68
N ASN A 298 -13.56 35.07 5.20
CA ASN A 298 -14.73 35.41 6.02
C ASN A 298 -15.89 34.39 5.90
N ASP A 299 -15.62 33.22 5.35
CA ASP A 299 -16.64 32.22 5.01
C ASP A 299 -16.77 31.10 6.06
N ASN A 300 -16.09 31.20 7.20
CA ASN A 300 -16.12 30.23 8.31
C ASN A 300 -15.86 28.78 7.86
N ASN A 301 -14.85 28.58 7.01
CA ASN A 301 -14.48 27.28 6.45
C ASN A 301 -12.97 27.04 6.48
N SER A 302 -12.54 25.85 6.05
CA SER A 302 -11.14 25.43 6.00
C SER A 302 -10.49 25.46 4.62
N PHE A 303 -11.13 26.08 3.62
CA PHE A 303 -10.60 26.13 2.25
C PHE A 303 -9.41 27.09 2.17
N ALA A 304 -8.39 26.73 1.39
CA ALA A 304 -7.25 27.61 1.13
C ALA A 304 -7.71 28.86 0.37
N GLU A 305 -7.32 30.04 0.85
CA GLU A 305 -7.60 31.34 0.23
C GLU A 305 -6.28 32.08 0.02
N TYR A 306 -6.08 32.58 -1.20
CA TYR A 306 -4.82 33.21 -1.61
C TYR A 306 -4.98 34.73 -1.67
N PRO A 307 -3.98 35.51 -1.22
CA PRO A 307 -2.59 35.08 -0.98
C PRO A 307 -2.29 34.49 0.40
N ALA A 308 -3.23 34.49 1.35
CA ALA A 308 -2.97 34.04 2.73
C ALA A 308 -2.37 32.64 2.82
N SER A 309 -2.85 31.68 2.01
CA SER A 309 -2.36 30.31 2.02
C SER A 309 -1.01 30.08 1.31
N PHE A 310 -0.34 31.12 0.80
CA PHE A 310 1.02 30.97 0.27
C PHE A 310 2.04 30.83 1.40
N ALA A 311 3.04 29.97 1.22
CA ALA A 311 4.03 29.65 2.26
C ALA A 311 4.77 30.88 2.82
N ASN A 312 5.01 31.90 1.99
CA ASN A 312 5.74 33.13 2.35
C ASN A 312 4.85 34.28 2.84
N VAL A 313 3.56 34.01 3.09
CA VAL A 313 2.58 35.00 3.58
C VAL A 313 2.14 34.62 4.99
N MET A 314 1.98 35.63 5.84
CA MET A 314 1.37 35.49 7.15
C MET A 314 -0.15 35.50 7.03
N ALA A 315 -0.79 34.37 7.30
CA ALA A 315 -2.23 34.20 7.19
C ALA A 315 -2.95 34.61 8.48
N ILE A 316 -3.80 35.62 8.41
CA ILE A 316 -4.39 36.25 9.60
C ILE A 316 -5.88 35.95 9.73
N GLY A 317 -6.24 35.30 10.83
CA GLY A 317 -7.61 35.04 11.23
C GLY A 317 -8.20 36.17 12.08
N ALA A 318 -9.52 36.23 12.14
CA ALA A 318 -10.27 37.21 12.91
C ALA A 318 -10.75 36.61 14.24
N MET A 319 -10.58 37.37 15.32
CA MET A 319 -11.17 37.06 16.64
C MET A 319 -12.26 38.06 17.04
N SER A 320 -13.20 37.57 17.86
CA SER A 320 -14.21 38.41 18.51
C SER A 320 -13.63 39.12 19.75
N PRO A 321 -14.33 40.13 20.32
CA PRO A 321 -13.90 40.78 21.55
C PRO A 321 -13.79 39.85 22.77
N CYS A 322 -14.32 38.63 22.71
CA CYS A 322 -14.38 37.70 23.85
C CYS A 322 -13.25 36.68 23.91
N ASN A 323 -12.17 36.90 23.15
CA ASN A 323 -10.99 36.02 23.14
C ASN A 323 -11.21 34.65 22.50
N GLU A 324 -11.96 34.62 21.40
CA GLU A 324 -12.27 33.41 20.64
C GLU A 324 -12.22 33.74 19.15
N ARG A 325 -11.99 32.72 18.30
CA ARG A 325 -12.15 32.90 16.85
C ARG A 325 -13.54 33.45 16.56
N LYS A 326 -13.61 34.43 15.67
CA LYS A 326 -14.88 34.95 15.17
C LYS A 326 -15.62 33.85 14.40
N SER A 327 -16.83 33.51 14.82
CA SER A 327 -17.70 32.54 14.18
C SER A 327 -19.17 33.01 14.21
N PRO A 328 -20.12 32.34 13.52
CA PRO A 328 -21.54 32.66 13.63
C PRO A 328 -22.13 32.56 15.05
N SER A 329 -21.42 31.91 15.98
CA SER A 329 -21.85 31.73 17.37
C SER A 329 -21.03 32.54 18.39
N SER A 330 -20.12 33.40 17.94
CA SER A 330 -19.28 34.18 18.84
C SER A 330 -20.07 35.29 19.55
N CYS A 331 -19.52 35.74 20.68
CA CYS A 331 -20.21 36.59 21.65
C CYS A 331 -20.67 37.96 21.13
N ASP A 332 -20.07 38.45 20.04
CA ASP A 332 -20.44 39.72 19.41
C ASP A 332 -21.85 39.70 18.81
N GLY A 333 -22.40 38.52 18.54
CA GLY A 333 -23.76 38.34 18.04
C GLY A 333 -23.94 38.54 16.53
N GLU A 334 -22.86 38.72 15.75
CA GLU A 334 -22.93 38.71 14.28
C GLU A 334 -22.99 37.27 13.76
N THR A 335 -24.17 36.81 13.35
CA THR A 335 -24.42 35.40 12.99
C THR A 335 -24.21 35.07 11.51
N PHE A 336 -23.83 36.05 10.69
CA PHE A 336 -23.84 35.95 9.23
C PHE A 336 -22.46 35.70 8.60
N TRP A 337 -21.39 35.64 9.40
CA TRP A 337 -20.02 35.39 8.92
C TRP A 337 -19.14 34.79 10.02
N GLY A 338 -17.95 34.30 9.64
CA GLY A 338 -16.92 33.86 10.58
C GLY A 338 -15.55 33.80 9.91
N SER A 339 -14.48 33.83 10.71
CA SER A 339 -13.11 33.71 10.20
C SER A 339 -12.92 32.34 9.55
N SER A 340 -12.40 32.30 8.33
CA SER A 340 -11.83 31.08 7.75
C SER A 340 -10.62 30.63 8.57
N TYR A 341 -10.29 29.34 8.50
CA TYR A 341 -9.31 28.65 9.34
C TYR A 341 -8.55 27.58 8.55
N GLY A 342 -7.50 26.97 9.09
CA GLY A 342 -6.71 25.99 8.35
C GLY A 342 -5.28 25.79 8.87
N ALA A 343 -4.58 24.83 8.28
CA ALA A 343 -3.19 24.50 8.66
C ALA A 343 -2.18 25.57 8.25
N ASP A 344 -2.58 26.50 7.38
CA ASP A 344 -1.79 27.63 6.89
C ASP A 344 -1.95 28.90 7.75
N LEU A 345 -2.86 28.90 8.73
CA LEU A 345 -3.15 30.05 9.59
C LEU A 345 -1.97 30.37 10.54
N ASP A 346 -1.50 31.61 10.60
CA ASP A 346 -0.45 32.02 11.53
C ASP A 346 -0.99 32.44 12.89
N VAL A 347 -1.75 33.54 12.95
CA VAL A 347 -2.25 34.11 14.20
C VAL A 347 -3.64 34.71 14.03
N MET A 348 -4.30 34.90 15.17
CA MET A 348 -5.55 35.62 15.30
C MET A 348 -5.30 37.09 15.65
N ALA A 349 -6.08 37.99 15.07
CA ALA A 349 -6.13 39.39 15.46
C ALA A 349 -7.57 39.92 15.53
N PRO A 350 -7.83 41.01 16.29
CA PRO A 350 -9.16 41.62 16.41
C PRO A 350 -9.81 41.88 15.05
N GLY A 351 -10.98 41.29 14.81
CA GLY A 351 -11.63 41.33 13.50
C GLY A 351 -13.10 41.76 13.50
N THR A 352 -13.62 42.21 14.65
CA THR A 352 -15.05 42.47 14.82
C THR A 352 -15.32 43.87 15.36
N ARG A 353 -16.11 44.64 14.59
CA ARG A 353 -16.60 45.98 14.88
C ARG A 353 -15.48 46.92 15.33
N ILE A 354 -14.48 47.01 14.46
CA ILE A 354 -13.26 47.78 14.67
C ILE A 354 -13.54 49.25 14.38
N HIS A 355 -13.15 50.10 15.34
CA HIS A 355 -13.17 51.55 15.17
C HIS A 355 -11.91 51.99 14.44
N THR A 356 -12.08 52.60 13.27
CA THR A 356 -10.98 53.03 12.40
C THR A 356 -11.41 54.19 11.50
N THR A 357 -10.47 54.71 10.70
CA THR A 357 -10.70 55.75 9.69
C THR A 357 -11.65 55.29 8.59
N ASP A 358 -12.30 56.26 7.96
CA ASP A 358 -13.14 56.08 6.79
C ASP A 358 -12.80 57.18 5.76
N ILE A 359 -13.31 57.10 4.53
CA ILE A 359 -13.13 58.19 3.56
C ILE A 359 -13.76 59.47 4.14
N LEU A 360 -13.09 60.62 3.98
CA LEU A 360 -13.57 61.89 4.48
C LEU A 360 -15.00 62.21 3.99
N GLY A 361 -15.87 62.62 4.92
CA GLY A 361 -17.26 62.94 4.62
C GLY A 361 -18.14 61.69 4.44
N ALA A 362 -18.94 61.63 3.36
CA ALA A 362 -19.97 60.60 3.17
C ALA A 362 -19.64 59.59 2.06
N GLY A 363 -18.37 59.50 1.67
CA GLY A 363 -17.90 58.62 0.60
C GLY A 363 -17.65 57.17 1.01
N GLY A 364 -17.57 56.90 2.32
CA GLY A 364 -17.23 55.59 2.87
C GLY A 364 -18.39 54.84 3.53
N TYR A 365 -18.09 54.03 4.54
CA TYR A 365 -19.06 53.23 5.30
C TYR A 365 -20.03 54.10 6.14
N SER A 366 -19.55 55.24 6.61
CA SER A 366 -20.27 56.18 7.46
C SER A 366 -20.33 57.58 6.83
N ALA A 367 -21.26 58.42 7.30
CA ALA A 367 -21.42 59.78 6.81
C ALA A 367 -20.36 60.77 7.38
N GLY A 368 -19.30 60.26 8.00
CA GLY A 368 -18.20 61.05 8.54
C GLY A 368 -16.88 60.28 8.45
N ASP A 369 -15.81 60.87 8.98
CA ASP A 369 -14.42 60.47 8.71
C ASP A 369 -13.98 59.16 9.41
N TYR A 370 -14.87 58.51 10.16
CA TYR A 370 -14.56 57.31 10.93
C TYR A 370 -15.73 56.33 10.91
N THR A 371 -15.41 55.04 11.01
CA THR A 371 -16.38 53.94 11.12
C THR A 371 -16.18 53.16 12.41
N ALA A 372 -17.27 52.64 12.97
CA ALA A 372 -17.30 51.84 14.20
C ALA A 372 -17.57 50.35 13.93
N THR A 373 -17.79 49.98 12.67
CA THR A 373 -18.34 48.66 12.29
C THR A 373 -17.52 47.96 11.22
N PHE A 374 -16.24 48.33 11.05
CA PHE A 374 -15.36 47.62 10.12
C PHE A 374 -15.09 46.21 10.66
N ASN A 375 -15.28 45.20 9.80
CA ASN A 375 -15.38 43.80 10.16
C ASN A 375 -14.54 42.94 9.20
N GLY A 376 -14.28 41.70 9.59
CA GLY A 376 -13.66 40.69 8.74
C GLY A 376 -12.21 40.43 9.11
N THR A 377 -11.65 39.36 8.55
CA THR A 377 -10.20 39.12 8.51
C THR A 377 -9.45 40.29 7.84
N SER A 378 -10.13 41.04 6.96
CA SER A 378 -9.67 42.31 6.41
C SER A 378 -9.39 43.41 7.45
N SER A 379 -10.04 43.35 8.62
CA SER A 379 -9.74 44.22 9.76
C SER A 379 -8.68 43.63 10.70
N ALA A 380 -8.51 42.31 10.71
CA ALA A 380 -7.52 41.60 11.51
C ALA A 380 -6.09 41.70 10.91
N ALA A 381 -5.94 41.48 9.60
CA ALA A 381 -4.67 41.56 8.88
C ALA A 381 -3.89 42.87 9.13
N PRO A 382 -4.50 44.07 9.04
CA PRO A 382 -3.77 45.32 9.27
C PRO A 382 -3.29 45.50 10.72
N PHE A 383 -3.92 44.89 11.72
CA PHE A 383 -3.35 44.87 13.09
C PHE A 383 -2.00 44.15 13.09
N VAL A 384 -1.92 42.97 12.48
CA VAL A 384 -0.67 42.19 12.42
C VAL A 384 0.36 42.88 11.54
N ALA A 385 -0.03 43.48 10.42
CA ALA A 385 0.87 44.28 9.59
C ALA A 385 1.46 45.46 10.37
N GLY A 386 0.64 46.14 11.19
CA GLY A 386 1.09 47.18 12.10
C GLY A 386 2.04 46.67 13.18
N VAL A 387 1.77 45.51 13.77
CA VAL A 387 2.68 44.86 14.75
C VAL A 387 4.01 44.48 14.09
N ALA A 388 3.99 43.89 12.90
CA ALA A 388 5.20 43.54 12.15
C ALA A 388 6.04 44.78 11.83
N ALA A 389 5.40 45.89 11.42
CA ALA A 389 6.08 47.16 11.20
C ALA A 389 6.68 47.71 12.51
N LEU A 390 6.00 47.54 13.65
CA LEU A 390 6.48 47.96 14.96
C LEU A 390 7.70 47.15 15.42
N VAL A 391 7.66 45.83 15.27
CA VAL A 391 8.78 44.93 15.55
C VAL A 391 9.98 45.29 14.65
N ARG A 392 9.76 45.48 13.34
CA ARG A 392 10.82 45.89 12.40
C ARG A 392 11.45 47.24 12.77
N SER A 393 10.63 48.18 13.27
CA SER A 393 11.13 49.49 13.75
C SER A 393 12.03 49.33 14.98
N TYR A 394 11.65 48.45 15.91
CA TYR A 394 12.35 48.24 17.17
C TYR A 394 13.59 47.34 17.06
N ALA A 395 13.55 46.35 16.16
CA ALA A 395 14.61 45.37 15.92
C ALA A 395 14.96 45.27 14.41
N PRO A 396 15.65 46.28 13.84
CA PRO A 396 15.87 46.39 12.39
C PRO A 396 16.84 45.36 11.81
N SER A 397 17.51 44.56 12.64
CA SER A 397 18.38 43.46 12.21
C SER A 397 17.62 42.17 11.88
N LEU A 398 16.38 42.01 12.35
CA LEU A 398 15.59 40.80 12.13
C LEU A 398 15.12 40.72 10.67
N THR A 399 15.22 39.55 10.06
CA THR A 399 14.66 39.29 8.72
C THR A 399 13.13 39.27 8.75
N ASN A 400 12.50 39.19 7.57
CA ASN A 400 11.06 38.99 7.46
C ASN A 400 10.60 37.67 8.12
N ASP A 401 11.36 36.59 7.95
CA ASP A 401 11.08 35.30 8.60
C ASP A 401 11.26 35.36 10.12
N ASP A 402 12.33 36.02 10.61
CA ASP A 402 12.54 36.22 12.04
C ASP A 402 11.36 36.97 12.68
N ILE A 403 10.76 37.95 11.98
CA ILE A 403 9.64 38.73 12.50
C ILE A 403 8.34 37.92 12.52
N ARG A 404 8.09 37.12 11.48
CA ARG A 404 6.98 36.14 11.49
C ARG A 404 7.12 35.19 12.68
N ASP A 405 8.31 34.68 12.93
CA ASP A 405 8.59 33.79 14.05
C ASP A 405 8.41 34.45 15.40
N VAL A 406 8.88 35.68 15.56
CA VAL A 406 8.67 36.46 16.78
C VAL A 406 7.18 36.63 17.06
N ILE A 407 6.39 36.99 16.04
CA ILE A 407 4.94 37.17 16.18
C ILE A 407 4.26 35.85 16.55
N ASN A 408 4.55 34.76 15.84
CA ASN A 408 3.95 33.45 16.08
C ASN A 408 4.33 32.89 17.47
N SER A 409 5.59 33.06 17.89
CA SER A 409 6.08 32.48 19.15
C SER A 409 5.62 33.24 20.39
N THR A 410 5.23 34.51 20.22
CA THR A 410 4.79 35.37 21.32
C THR A 410 3.27 35.58 21.34
N ALA A 411 2.57 34.98 20.37
CA ALA A 411 1.12 34.93 20.37
C ALA A 411 0.61 34.27 21.66
N VAL A 412 -0.47 34.82 22.19
CA VAL A 412 -1.17 34.25 23.34
C VAL A 412 -2.05 33.13 22.82
N ASP A 413 -1.77 31.90 23.20
CA ASP A 413 -2.59 30.76 22.86
C ASP A 413 -4.02 30.93 23.44
N ILE A 414 -5.02 30.87 22.55
CA ILE A 414 -6.45 31.04 22.87
C ILE A 414 -7.29 29.84 22.45
N GLY A 415 -6.65 28.75 22.02
CA GLY A 415 -7.26 27.56 21.48
C GLY A 415 -6.70 26.29 22.13
N ALA A 416 -6.33 25.32 21.31
CA ALA A 416 -5.67 24.11 21.80
C ALA A 416 -4.17 24.38 21.97
N ALA A 417 -3.58 23.79 23.01
CA ALA A 417 -2.19 24.04 23.40
C ALA A 417 -1.21 23.98 22.21
N GLY A 418 -0.57 25.11 21.91
CA GLY A 418 0.37 25.26 20.81
C GLY A 418 -0.28 25.76 19.51
N PHE A 419 0.07 25.14 18.39
CA PHE A 419 -0.55 25.44 17.11
C PHE A 419 -1.83 24.62 16.95
N ASP A 420 -2.92 25.25 16.54
CA ASP A 420 -4.14 24.58 16.10
C ASP A 420 -4.72 25.22 14.83
N ILE A 421 -5.47 24.45 14.05
CA ILE A 421 -6.00 24.93 12.77
C ILE A 421 -7.08 26.01 12.93
N GLU A 422 -7.70 26.11 14.11
CA GLU A 422 -8.80 27.04 14.36
C GLU A 422 -8.25 28.43 14.70
N THR A 423 -7.17 28.53 15.47
CA THR A 423 -6.62 29.79 16.01
C THR A 423 -5.15 30.06 15.67
N GLY A 424 -4.49 29.17 14.92
CA GLY A 424 -3.08 29.27 14.57
C GLY A 424 -2.22 29.09 15.81
N TYR A 425 -1.23 29.97 15.99
CA TYR A 425 -0.47 30.11 17.24
C TYR A 425 -1.20 30.93 18.31
N GLY A 426 -2.43 31.37 18.05
CA GLY A 426 -3.26 32.16 18.95
C GLY A 426 -3.26 33.65 18.63
N ARG A 427 -3.63 34.47 19.61
CA ARG A 427 -3.82 35.91 19.47
C ARG A 427 -2.48 36.67 19.42
N VAL A 428 -2.28 37.52 18.41
CA VAL A 428 -1.10 38.38 18.32
C VAL A 428 -0.93 39.24 19.58
N ASN A 429 0.32 39.36 20.08
CA ASN A 429 0.66 40.19 21.24
C ASN A 429 1.86 41.10 20.91
N ALA A 430 1.58 42.37 20.67
CA ALA A 430 2.58 43.36 20.28
C ALA A 430 3.67 43.53 21.36
N TYR A 431 3.29 43.58 22.64
CA TYR A 431 4.24 43.80 23.72
C TYR A 431 5.20 42.62 23.90
N ALA A 432 4.67 41.39 23.87
CA ALA A 432 5.49 40.20 23.95
C ALA A 432 6.42 40.08 22.73
N ALA A 433 5.92 40.38 21.53
CA ALA A 433 6.71 40.42 20.30
C ALA A 433 7.89 41.39 20.39
N LEU A 434 7.68 42.64 20.85
CA LEU A 434 8.75 43.63 21.00
C LEU A 434 9.81 43.22 22.04
N ASN A 435 9.39 42.69 23.20
CA ASN A 435 10.32 42.22 24.24
C ASN A 435 11.17 41.04 23.77
N PHE A 436 10.55 40.10 23.06
CA PHE A 436 11.26 38.95 22.52
C PHE A 436 12.21 39.38 21.40
N ALA A 437 11.78 40.24 20.47
CA ALA A 437 12.59 40.68 19.33
C ALA A 437 13.98 41.19 19.72
N LEU A 438 14.09 42.03 20.76
CA LEU A 438 15.38 42.61 21.19
C LEU A 438 16.29 41.65 21.97
N SER A 439 15.69 40.71 22.69
CA SER A 439 16.42 39.77 23.53
C SER A 439 16.67 38.43 22.83
N SER A 440 16.03 38.22 21.68
CA SER A 440 16.14 37.00 20.91
C SER A 440 17.52 36.86 20.29
N VAL A 441 18.04 35.65 20.34
CA VAL A 441 19.27 35.26 19.65
C VAL A 441 18.93 34.34 18.49
N PRO A 442 19.79 34.24 17.46
CA PRO A 442 19.60 33.25 16.41
C PRO A 442 19.47 31.82 16.98
N PRO A 443 18.72 30.93 16.30
CA PRO A 443 18.69 29.52 16.68
C PRO A 443 20.09 28.92 16.54
N GLN A 444 20.41 27.92 17.38
CA GLN A 444 21.66 27.16 17.24
C GLN A 444 21.34 25.68 17.05
N ALA A 445 21.50 25.19 15.83
CA ALA A 445 21.28 23.80 15.47
C ALA A 445 22.38 22.93 16.10
N SER A 446 21.99 21.88 16.80
CA SER A 446 22.93 20.89 17.30
C SER A 446 22.33 19.50 17.19
N VAL A 447 23.19 18.52 16.88
CA VAL A 447 22.77 17.13 16.70
C VAL A 447 23.61 16.20 17.56
N SER A 448 22.98 15.18 18.12
CA SER A 448 23.67 14.15 18.91
C SER A 448 22.98 12.79 18.81
N PRO A 449 23.71 11.70 18.47
CA PRO A 449 25.11 11.70 18.05
C PRO A 449 25.30 12.34 16.65
N THR A 450 26.55 12.67 16.28
CA THR A 450 26.91 13.23 14.97
C THR A 450 27.12 12.16 13.88
N GLY A 451 26.84 10.90 14.20
CA GLY A 451 26.91 9.77 13.28
C GLY A 451 26.27 8.54 13.90
N LEU A 452 25.75 7.66 13.05
CA LEU A 452 25.17 6.38 13.42
C LEU A 452 25.89 5.25 12.68
N SER A 453 26.02 4.09 13.31
CA SER A 453 26.70 2.94 12.70
C SER A 453 25.96 1.65 13.00
N PHE A 454 25.63 0.91 11.94
CA PHE A 454 24.90 -0.35 11.99
C PHE A 454 25.78 -1.49 11.44
N THR A 455 25.67 -2.67 12.02
CA THR A 455 26.26 -3.91 11.49
C THR A 455 25.20 -5.01 11.56
N MET A 456 24.77 -5.49 10.40
CA MET A 456 23.57 -6.31 10.27
C MET A 456 23.75 -7.41 9.23
N ASP A 457 23.04 -8.50 9.40
CA ASP A 457 22.86 -9.49 8.33
C ASP A 457 21.89 -8.94 7.26
N PRO A 458 21.92 -9.45 6.01
CA PRO A 458 20.92 -9.12 5.00
C PRO A 458 19.49 -9.42 5.44
N ASP A 459 18.52 -8.67 4.91
CA ASP A 459 17.08 -8.85 5.12
C ASP A 459 16.58 -8.70 6.57
N LEU A 460 17.28 -7.86 7.34
CA LEU A 460 16.88 -7.45 8.67
C LEU A 460 16.47 -5.97 8.68
N THR A 461 15.77 -5.60 9.75
CA THR A 461 15.47 -4.20 10.07
C THR A 461 16.00 -3.89 11.45
N ASP A 462 16.52 -2.68 11.63
CA ASP A 462 16.97 -2.15 12.91
C ASP A 462 16.75 -0.64 12.92
N SER A 463 16.83 -0.02 14.09
CA SER A 463 16.63 1.42 14.22
C SER A 463 17.46 2.00 15.35
N ASP A 464 17.94 3.22 15.15
CA ASP A 464 18.56 4.02 16.21
C ASP A 464 18.02 5.47 16.12
N VAL A 465 18.31 6.28 17.13
CA VAL A 465 17.81 7.65 17.23
C VAL A 465 18.96 8.65 17.29
N PHE A 466 18.75 9.81 16.67
CA PHE A 466 19.54 11.00 16.95
C PHE A 466 18.63 12.13 17.41
N THR A 467 19.19 13.08 18.14
CA THR A 467 18.46 14.22 18.70
C THR A 467 18.89 15.49 17.99
N ILE A 468 17.93 16.25 17.47
CA ILE A 468 18.12 17.63 17.02
C ILE A 468 17.73 18.55 18.18
N SER A 469 18.56 19.53 18.50
CA SER A 469 18.31 20.50 19.58
C SER A 469 18.55 21.92 19.12
N ASN A 470 17.72 22.84 19.61
CA ASN A 470 18.00 24.27 19.53
C ASN A 470 18.78 24.72 20.78
N ALA A 471 20.11 24.77 20.65
CA ALA A 471 21.06 25.05 21.72
C ALA A 471 21.25 26.54 22.04
N GLY A 472 20.54 27.45 21.34
CA GLY A 472 20.73 28.90 21.46
C GLY A 472 20.25 29.51 22.79
N GLY A 473 19.82 28.70 23.77
CA GLY A 473 19.25 29.19 25.02
C GLY A 473 17.73 29.38 24.94
N ALA A 474 17.11 29.73 26.08
CA ALA A 474 15.65 29.89 26.18
C ALA A 474 15.08 31.06 25.37
N ASN A 475 15.93 32.03 25.02
CA ASN A 475 15.55 33.19 24.21
C ASN A 475 15.90 33.00 22.72
N ALA A 476 16.36 31.82 22.30
CA ALA A 476 16.61 31.58 20.89
C ALA A 476 15.29 31.61 20.11
N ARG A 477 15.34 32.18 18.90
CA ARG A 477 14.26 32.03 17.91
C ARG A 477 14.09 30.55 17.55
N ASN A 478 12.96 30.21 16.92
CA ASN A 478 12.72 28.82 16.58
C ASN A 478 13.74 28.32 15.56
N LEU A 479 14.26 27.13 15.81
CA LEU A 479 15.02 26.37 14.85
C LEU A 479 14.03 25.63 13.95
N PHE A 480 14.03 25.95 12.66
CA PHE A 480 13.37 25.17 11.63
C PHE A 480 14.40 24.35 10.91
N TRP A 481 14.06 23.09 10.64
CA TRP A 481 14.95 22.19 9.93
C TRP A 481 14.19 21.28 8.99
N ASN A 482 14.88 20.85 7.92
CA ASN A 482 14.45 19.76 7.05
C ASN A 482 15.62 18.81 6.81
N ILE A 483 15.33 17.52 6.67
CA ILE A 483 16.30 16.46 6.45
C ILE A 483 16.17 15.98 5.01
N THR A 484 17.30 15.94 4.33
CA THR A 484 17.45 15.37 2.98
C THR A 484 18.53 14.29 2.99
N TYR A 485 18.52 13.42 1.99
CA TYR A 485 19.44 12.30 1.86
C TYR A 485 20.50 12.62 0.81
N ASP A 486 21.77 12.40 1.11
CA ASP A 486 22.87 12.45 0.14
C ASP A 486 23.86 11.28 0.33
N PRO A 487 23.96 10.34 -0.63
CA PRO A 487 23.09 10.18 -1.80
C PRO A 487 21.68 9.74 -1.41
N ALA A 488 20.76 9.58 -2.37
CA ALA A 488 19.47 8.94 -2.09
C ALA A 488 19.69 7.47 -1.68
N CYS A 489 19.27 7.11 -0.46
CA CYS A 489 19.48 5.78 0.12
C CYS A 489 18.14 5.06 0.26
N THR A 490 17.95 3.94 -0.42
CA THR A 490 16.70 3.16 -0.36
C THR A 490 16.59 2.25 0.86
N TRP A 491 17.71 2.03 1.57
CA TRP A 491 17.84 1.16 2.74
C TRP A 491 17.70 1.90 4.06
N LEU A 492 17.50 3.22 4.03
CA LEU A 492 17.40 4.08 5.20
C LEU A 492 16.13 4.92 5.12
N SER A 493 15.40 5.04 6.22
CA SER A 493 14.27 5.96 6.35
C SER A 493 14.30 6.68 7.71
N ILE A 494 13.58 7.81 7.77
CA ILE A 494 13.37 8.57 9.00
C ILE A 494 11.87 8.74 9.27
N ASP A 495 11.48 8.81 10.53
CA ASP A 495 10.10 9.03 10.95
C ASP A 495 9.64 10.49 10.73
N LYS A 496 10.57 11.45 10.78
CA LYS A 496 10.27 12.87 10.64
C LYS A 496 11.33 13.59 9.81
N ALA A 497 10.90 14.22 8.72
CA ALA A 497 11.79 14.91 7.77
C ALA A 497 11.82 16.44 7.93
N ILE A 498 10.88 17.03 8.67
CA ILE A 498 10.83 18.47 8.94
C ILE A 498 10.49 18.71 10.40
N GLY A 499 10.98 19.79 11.01
CA GLY A 499 10.62 20.11 12.38
C GLY A 499 10.87 21.55 12.78
N ARG A 500 10.35 21.88 13.96
CA ARG A 500 10.41 23.19 14.60
C ARG A 500 10.71 23.02 16.08
N LEU A 501 11.74 23.70 16.57
CA LEU A 501 12.15 23.66 17.98
C LEU A 501 12.29 25.08 18.54
N SER A 502 11.55 25.37 19.60
CA SER A 502 11.78 26.59 20.38
C SER A 502 13.12 26.51 21.13
N GLY A 503 13.63 27.66 21.57
CA GLY A 503 14.90 27.71 22.30
C GLY A 503 14.97 26.74 23.49
N ASN A 504 16.10 26.06 23.65
CA ASN A 504 16.34 25.03 24.67
C ASN A 504 15.45 23.78 24.58
N THR A 505 14.78 23.55 23.45
CA THR A 505 14.05 22.30 23.20
C THR A 505 14.81 21.39 22.24
N ASN A 506 14.42 20.12 22.27
CA ASN A 506 14.99 19.08 21.43
C ASN A 506 13.92 18.10 20.97
N GLU A 507 14.22 17.38 19.91
CA GLU A 507 13.38 16.34 19.35
C GLU A 507 14.24 15.17 18.87
N GLN A 508 13.74 13.96 19.10
CA GLN A 508 14.36 12.73 18.65
C GLN A 508 13.83 12.34 17.28
N ILE A 509 14.74 11.93 16.40
CA ILE A 509 14.47 11.44 15.06
C ILE A 509 14.90 9.97 15.02
N THR A 510 13.97 9.11 14.62
CA THR A 510 14.23 7.68 14.48
C THR A 510 14.75 7.40 13.07
N VAL A 511 15.95 6.85 12.99
CA VAL A 511 16.56 6.35 11.75
C VAL A 511 16.34 4.86 11.69
N SER A 512 15.63 4.40 10.66
CA SER A 512 15.34 2.98 10.44
C SER A 512 16.14 2.47 9.26
N ILE A 513 16.79 1.32 9.45
CA ILE A 513 17.57 0.62 8.44
C ILE A 513 16.79 -0.61 7.99
N ASN A 514 16.78 -0.86 6.68
CA ASN A 514 16.23 -2.05 6.07
C ASN A 514 17.24 -2.65 5.09
N THR A 515 17.79 -3.82 5.44
CA THR A 515 18.80 -4.51 4.63
C THR A 515 18.20 -5.49 3.61
N LEU A 516 16.87 -5.42 3.37
CA LEU A 516 16.19 -6.28 2.42
C LEU A 516 16.75 -6.16 1.00
N GLY A 517 17.23 -7.27 0.46
CA GLY A 517 17.79 -7.36 -0.88
C GLY A 517 19.17 -6.70 -1.05
N MET A 518 19.81 -6.28 0.06
CA MET A 518 21.15 -5.71 0.03
C MET A 518 22.22 -6.79 -0.05
N ILE A 519 23.24 -6.58 -0.89
CA ILE A 519 24.42 -7.45 -0.93
C ILE A 519 25.37 -7.12 0.23
N ALA A 520 26.19 -8.09 0.64
CA ALA A 520 27.21 -7.86 1.65
C ALA A 520 28.17 -6.74 1.23
N GLY A 521 28.44 -5.81 2.14
CA GLY A 521 29.24 -4.62 1.82
C GLY A 521 29.10 -3.48 2.82
N ASN A 522 29.87 -2.42 2.59
CA ASN A 522 29.74 -1.16 3.34
C ASN A 522 28.90 -0.18 2.53
N TYR A 523 27.89 0.36 3.17
CA TYR A 523 27.00 1.39 2.65
C TYR A 523 27.10 2.60 3.56
N GLN A 524 26.97 3.78 2.96
CA GLN A 524 27.01 5.04 3.70
C GLN A 524 25.92 5.95 3.14
N CYS A 525 25.26 6.65 4.04
CA CYS A 525 24.28 7.69 3.73
C CYS A 525 24.54 8.91 4.59
N THR A 526 24.41 10.12 4.04
CA THR A 526 24.45 11.34 4.83
C THR A 526 23.05 11.92 4.95
N LEU A 527 22.61 12.18 6.18
CA LEU A 527 21.42 12.95 6.47
C LEU A 527 21.81 14.43 6.57
N ASN A 528 21.40 15.21 5.58
CA ASN A 528 21.64 16.65 5.47
C ASN A 528 20.51 17.40 6.15
N ILE A 529 20.78 17.92 7.34
CA ILE A 529 19.83 18.71 8.15
C ILE A 529 20.02 20.17 7.80
N ASN A 530 19.23 20.66 6.83
CA ASN A 530 19.20 22.06 6.45
C ASN A 530 18.39 22.84 7.49
N SER A 531 18.95 23.91 8.04
CA SER A 531 18.31 24.68 9.10
C SER A 531 18.38 26.20 8.88
N ASN A 532 17.59 26.94 9.64
CA ASN A 532 17.65 28.40 9.68
C ASN A 532 18.67 28.95 10.70
N ASP A 533 19.57 28.11 11.22
CA ASP A 533 20.74 28.57 11.96
C ASP A 533 21.68 29.33 11.01
N PRO A 534 21.93 30.64 11.23
CA PRO A 534 22.80 31.42 10.36
C PRO A 534 24.27 31.05 10.46
N ASP A 535 24.70 30.44 11.56
CA ASP A 535 26.08 30.01 11.78
C ASP A 535 26.31 28.61 11.18
N ASP A 536 25.35 27.69 11.36
CA ASP A 536 25.38 26.31 10.86
C ASP A 536 24.11 25.93 10.06
N PRO A 537 23.94 26.48 8.83
CA PRO A 537 22.72 26.26 8.03
C PRO A 537 22.58 24.84 7.48
N LEU A 538 23.63 24.03 7.55
CA LEU A 538 23.63 22.61 7.21
C LEU A 538 24.43 21.83 8.25
N VAL A 539 23.77 20.88 8.90
CA VAL A 539 24.40 19.90 9.80
C VAL A 539 24.28 18.53 9.17
N GLU A 540 25.35 17.76 9.16
CA GLU A 540 25.40 16.42 8.53
C GLU A 540 25.47 15.33 9.59
N ILE A 541 24.70 14.26 9.40
CA ILE A 541 24.84 13.01 10.16
C ILE A 541 25.19 11.90 9.18
N VAL A 542 26.36 11.31 9.37
CA VAL A 542 26.79 10.16 8.57
C VAL A 542 26.21 8.89 9.19
N VAL A 543 25.52 8.10 8.38
CA VAL A 543 24.99 6.78 8.73
C VAL A 543 25.76 5.73 7.96
N ASP A 544 26.58 4.97 8.69
CA ASP A 544 27.35 3.85 8.17
C ASP A 544 26.59 2.54 8.40
N LEU A 545 26.49 1.70 7.37
CA LEU A 545 25.89 0.38 7.42
C LEU A 545 26.88 -0.65 6.87
N ASN A 546 27.28 -1.62 7.70
CA ASN A 546 27.96 -2.82 7.26
C ASN A 546 26.97 -3.98 7.17
N VAL A 547 26.78 -4.53 5.96
CA VAL A 547 25.98 -5.73 5.73
C VAL A 547 26.91 -6.95 5.69
N ASN A 548 26.71 -7.90 6.60
CA ASN A 548 27.55 -9.09 6.75
C ASN A 548 27.48 -10.00 5.52
N SER A 549 28.58 -10.71 5.26
CA SER A 549 28.62 -11.78 4.23
C SER A 549 28.21 -13.11 4.84
N LEU A 550 27.05 -13.62 4.44
CA LEU A 550 26.57 -14.96 4.82
C LEU A 550 26.68 -15.96 3.65
N PRO A 551 26.78 -17.27 3.92
CA PRO A 551 26.72 -18.31 2.87
C PRO A 551 25.37 -18.32 2.14
N PRO A 552 25.31 -18.81 0.88
CA PRO A 552 24.11 -18.74 0.05
C PRO A 552 22.93 -19.58 0.61
N PRO A 553 21.68 -19.25 0.22
CA PRO A 553 20.52 -20.10 0.50
C PRO A 553 20.56 -21.38 -0.37
N ASP A 554 19.71 -22.34 -0.05
CA ASP A 554 19.57 -23.61 -0.78
C ASP A 554 18.09 -23.85 -1.06
N ILE A 555 17.66 -23.59 -2.30
CA ILE A 555 16.23 -23.67 -2.65
C ILE A 555 15.81 -25.09 -2.98
N ALA A 556 14.66 -25.50 -2.45
CA ALA A 556 13.93 -26.67 -2.91
C ALA A 556 12.47 -26.32 -3.20
N VAL A 557 11.86 -27.05 -4.15
CA VAL A 557 10.45 -26.91 -4.51
C VAL A 557 9.77 -28.27 -4.53
N SER A 558 8.52 -28.33 -4.09
CA SER A 558 7.72 -29.56 -4.13
C SER A 558 6.22 -29.24 -4.24
N PRO A 559 5.48 -29.86 -5.17
CA PRO A 559 5.95 -30.82 -6.17
C PRO A 559 6.76 -30.13 -7.29
N GLY A 560 7.59 -30.89 -8.01
CA GLY A 560 8.38 -30.39 -9.15
C GLY A 560 7.60 -30.20 -10.45
N ALA A 561 6.31 -30.57 -10.48
CA ALA A 561 5.39 -30.40 -11.59
C ALA A 561 3.94 -30.49 -11.10
N PHE A 562 3.00 -29.88 -11.81
CA PHE A 562 1.56 -30.02 -11.56
C PHE A 562 0.83 -30.60 -12.76
N PHE A 563 -0.17 -31.44 -12.47
CA PHE A 563 -1.05 -32.04 -13.46
C PHE A 563 -2.50 -31.90 -12.99
N PHE A 564 -3.30 -31.16 -13.74
CA PHE A 564 -4.70 -30.87 -13.43
C PHE A 564 -5.61 -31.43 -14.52
N ASN A 565 -6.75 -31.99 -14.12
CA ASN A 565 -7.82 -32.43 -15.01
C ASN A 565 -9.11 -31.72 -14.59
N LEU A 566 -9.67 -30.89 -15.46
CA LEU A 566 -10.88 -30.10 -15.19
C LEU A 566 -11.86 -30.18 -16.35
N ASN A 567 -13.17 -30.14 -16.05
CA ASN A 567 -14.18 -29.90 -17.05
C ASN A 567 -14.24 -28.41 -17.44
N THR A 568 -14.77 -28.12 -18.62
CA THR A 568 -14.99 -26.75 -19.11
C THR A 568 -15.85 -25.99 -18.11
N GLY A 569 -15.34 -24.86 -17.59
CA GLY A 569 -16.01 -24.07 -16.55
C GLY A 569 -15.58 -24.35 -15.10
N GLU A 570 -14.81 -25.40 -14.85
CA GLU A 570 -14.34 -25.73 -13.49
C GLU A 570 -13.09 -24.95 -13.10
N ASN A 571 -12.84 -24.87 -11.79
CA ASN A 571 -11.62 -24.33 -11.23
C ASN A 571 -11.16 -25.20 -10.06
N THR A 572 -9.85 -25.30 -9.88
CA THR A 572 -9.25 -25.99 -8.73
C THR A 572 -7.97 -25.28 -8.29
N THR A 573 -7.48 -25.67 -7.12
CA THR A 573 -6.25 -25.14 -6.54
C THR A 573 -5.41 -26.25 -5.94
N ASP A 574 -4.09 -26.17 -6.08
CA ASP A 574 -3.12 -27.04 -5.39
C ASP A 574 -1.98 -26.20 -4.79
N MET A 575 -1.13 -26.80 -3.94
CA MET A 575 -0.10 -26.10 -3.19
C MET A 575 1.31 -26.42 -3.73
N LEU A 576 2.04 -25.38 -4.11
CA LEU A 576 3.48 -25.42 -4.33
C LEU A 576 4.20 -25.03 -3.04
N THR A 577 5.01 -25.92 -2.48
CA THR A 577 5.91 -25.59 -1.38
C THR A 577 7.26 -25.17 -1.94
N ILE A 578 7.75 -24.01 -1.52
CA ILE A 578 9.11 -23.53 -1.76
C ILE A 578 9.80 -23.51 -0.40
N SER A 579 11.01 -24.06 -0.27
CA SER A 579 11.76 -24.11 0.99
C SER A 579 13.20 -23.62 0.83
N ASN A 580 13.75 -23.14 1.94
CA ASN A 580 15.17 -22.85 2.09
C ASN A 580 15.81 -23.91 2.98
N ASP A 581 16.40 -24.94 2.37
CA ASP A 581 16.95 -26.10 3.06
C ASP A 581 18.35 -25.82 3.65
N ALA A 582 18.87 -24.59 3.48
CA ALA A 582 20.18 -24.18 3.99
C ALA A 582 20.23 -24.18 5.53
N PRO A 583 21.38 -24.48 6.16
CA PRO A 583 21.52 -24.42 7.62
C PRO A 583 21.27 -23.03 8.20
N ALA A 584 20.88 -22.98 9.48
CA ALA A 584 20.74 -21.73 10.23
C ALA A 584 22.04 -20.90 10.19
N GLY A 585 21.93 -19.61 9.84
CA GLY A 585 23.05 -18.68 9.63
C GLY A 585 23.42 -18.41 8.16
N ASN A 586 22.73 -19.04 7.21
CA ASN A 586 22.81 -18.70 5.79
C ASN A 586 21.86 -17.55 5.42
N LEU A 587 21.99 -17.03 4.19
CA LEU A 587 21.07 -16.02 3.65
C LEU A 587 19.62 -16.53 3.61
N ASN A 588 18.68 -15.59 3.74
CA ASN A 588 17.29 -15.88 3.42
C ASN A 588 17.17 -16.16 1.91
N LEU A 589 16.29 -17.09 1.56
CA LEU A 589 15.95 -17.40 0.19
C LEU A 589 14.96 -16.37 -0.31
N HIS A 590 15.38 -15.56 -1.27
CA HIS A 590 14.50 -14.67 -2.02
C HIS A 590 14.10 -15.39 -3.28
N TRP A 591 12.80 -15.52 -3.50
CA TRP A 591 12.28 -16.18 -4.68
C TRP A 591 11.17 -15.35 -5.32
N ASN A 592 11.06 -15.45 -6.64
CA ASN A 592 10.01 -14.82 -7.43
C ASN A 592 9.52 -15.81 -8.49
N ALA A 593 8.22 -16.03 -8.53
CA ALA A 593 7.54 -16.92 -9.45
C ALA A 593 6.83 -16.12 -10.55
N THR A 594 7.10 -16.46 -11.81
CA THR A 594 6.39 -15.93 -12.97
C THR A 594 5.74 -17.07 -13.74
N LEU A 595 4.63 -16.76 -14.42
CA LEU A 595 3.96 -17.74 -15.27
C LEU A 595 4.44 -17.53 -16.71
N GLN A 596 4.98 -18.59 -17.31
CA GLN A 596 5.49 -18.61 -18.67
C GLN A 596 4.60 -19.50 -19.56
N GLY A 597 4.31 -19.03 -20.77
CA GLY A 597 3.52 -19.77 -21.77
C GLY A 597 2.69 -18.86 -22.66
N SER A 598 2.10 -19.44 -23.72
CA SER A 598 1.19 -18.74 -24.63
C SER A 598 -0.25 -19.02 -24.21
N ASN A 599 -1.11 -18.00 -24.11
CA ASN A 599 -2.53 -18.14 -23.71
C ASN A 599 -2.74 -18.86 -22.36
N ILE A 600 -2.04 -18.40 -21.32
CA ILE A 600 -2.03 -19.03 -19.98
C ILE A 600 -2.97 -18.38 -18.94
N ASP A 601 -4.00 -17.65 -19.39
CA ASP A 601 -4.96 -16.96 -18.50
C ASP A 601 -5.73 -17.90 -17.55
N TRP A 602 -5.65 -19.21 -17.81
CA TRP A 602 -6.19 -20.29 -16.99
C TRP A 602 -5.31 -20.67 -15.79
N LEU A 603 -4.02 -20.30 -15.78
CA LEU A 603 -3.09 -20.58 -14.69
C LEU A 603 -2.88 -19.33 -13.86
N GLY A 604 -2.97 -19.46 -12.54
CA GLY A 604 -2.75 -18.38 -11.59
C GLY A 604 -1.95 -18.87 -10.38
N ILE A 605 -1.25 -17.95 -9.72
CA ILE A 605 -0.65 -18.16 -8.40
C ILE A 605 -1.11 -17.06 -7.47
N ASN A 606 -1.38 -17.38 -6.20
CA ASN A 606 -1.81 -16.38 -5.22
C ASN A 606 -0.67 -15.52 -4.68
N LEU A 607 0.57 -16.03 -4.76
CA LEU A 607 1.77 -15.39 -4.27
C LEU A 607 2.86 -15.51 -5.33
N ASN A 608 3.37 -14.37 -5.78
CA ASN A 608 4.36 -14.29 -6.85
C ASN A 608 5.79 -14.07 -6.34
N ALA A 609 6.01 -13.73 -5.08
CA ALA A 609 7.35 -13.61 -4.50
C ALA A 609 7.32 -13.86 -2.99
N GLY A 610 8.48 -14.20 -2.43
CA GLY A 610 8.62 -14.43 -0.99
C GLY A 610 10.07 -14.43 -0.52
N ILE A 611 10.22 -14.38 0.80
CA ILE A 611 11.49 -14.44 1.52
C ILE A 611 11.36 -15.55 2.56
N ILE A 612 12.23 -16.55 2.51
CA ILE A 612 12.16 -17.74 3.37
C ILE A 612 13.45 -17.85 4.18
N ALA A 613 13.33 -17.84 5.50
CA ALA A 613 14.46 -18.01 6.40
C ALA A 613 15.09 -19.41 6.25
N PRO A 614 16.39 -19.60 6.55
CA PRO A 614 17.02 -20.92 6.53
C PRO A 614 16.26 -21.92 7.42
N GLN A 615 16.06 -23.14 6.92
CA GLN A 615 15.26 -24.21 7.53
C GLN A 615 13.75 -23.94 7.60
N ASP A 616 13.22 -23.01 6.79
CA ASP A 616 11.80 -22.70 6.71
C ASP A 616 11.23 -22.95 5.31
N ASN A 617 9.91 -22.86 5.17
CA ASN A 617 9.21 -23.01 3.90
C ASN A 617 8.00 -22.08 3.78
N GLN A 618 7.58 -21.86 2.54
CA GLN A 618 6.39 -21.09 2.20
C GLN A 618 5.57 -21.83 1.15
N THR A 619 4.26 -21.77 1.28
CA THR A 619 3.34 -22.43 0.35
C THR A 619 2.63 -21.40 -0.54
N VAL A 620 2.54 -21.71 -1.83
CA VAL A 620 1.93 -20.90 -2.90
C VAL A 620 0.75 -21.69 -3.45
N GLN A 621 -0.44 -21.09 -3.47
CA GLN A 621 -1.60 -21.69 -4.14
C GLN A 621 -1.46 -21.50 -5.64
N VAL A 622 -1.41 -22.62 -6.36
CA VAL A 622 -1.51 -22.70 -7.82
C VAL A 622 -2.98 -22.90 -8.16
N ASN A 623 -3.58 -21.90 -8.79
CA ASN A 623 -4.97 -21.88 -9.20
C ASN A 623 -5.06 -22.22 -10.69
N VAL A 624 -6.03 -23.04 -11.05
CA VAL A 624 -6.27 -23.46 -12.42
C VAL A 624 -7.75 -23.27 -12.74
N ASN A 625 -8.05 -22.55 -13.82
CA ASN A 625 -9.40 -22.13 -14.20
C ASN A 625 -9.69 -22.49 -15.67
N ALA A 626 -10.55 -23.48 -15.86
CA ALA A 626 -11.00 -23.97 -17.15
C ALA A 626 -12.20 -23.17 -17.73
N THR A 627 -12.59 -22.04 -17.12
CA THR A 627 -13.71 -21.23 -17.61
C THR A 627 -13.38 -20.57 -18.95
N GLY A 628 -14.19 -20.85 -19.96
CA GLY A 628 -14.01 -20.29 -21.31
C GLY A 628 -12.88 -20.94 -22.12
N LEU A 629 -12.20 -21.94 -21.55
CA LEU A 629 -11.27 -22.79 -22.29
C LEU A 629 -12.04 -23.89 -23.03
N SER A 630 -11.67 -24.14 -24.28
CA SER A 630 -12.17 -25.29 -25.04
C SER A 630 -11.49 -26.59 -24.59
N ASN A 631 -12.09 -27.76 -24.86
CA ASN A 631 -11.43 -29.05 -24.68
C ASN A 631 -10.02 -29.06 -25.30
N GLY A 632 -9.02 -29.50 -24.54
CA GLY A 632 -7.64 -29.55 -24.99
C GLY A 632 -6.63 -29.57 -23.85
N LEU A 633 -5.38 -29.83 -24.22
CA LEU A 633 -4.24 -29.74 -23.33
C LEU A 633 -3.71 -28.32 -23.32
N TYR A 634 -3.57 -27.76 -22.12
CA TYR A 634 -2.98 -26.47 -21.88
C TYR A 634 -1.73 -26.65 -21.05
N GLN A 635 -0.63 -26.06 -21.50
CA GLN A 635 0.64 -26.11 -20.80
C GLN A 635 1.06 -24.71 -20.39
N GLY A 636 1.40 -24.57 -19.11
CA GLY A 636 2.02 -23.40 -18.53
C GLY A 636 3.27 -23.83 -17.78
N THR A 637 4.08 -22.88 -17.36
CA THR A 637 5.22 -23.15 -16.50
C THR A 637 5.27 -22.09 -15.43
N ILE A 638 5.44 -22.51 -14.19
CA ILE A 638 5.78 -21.61 -13.09
C ILE A 638 7.31 -21.56 -13.04
N GLU A 639 7.86 -20.43 -13.45
CA GLU A 639 9.30 -20.16 -13.38
C GLU A 639 9.61 -19.50 -12.03
N VAL A 640 10.25 -20.23 -11.13
CA VAL A 640 10.72 -19.74 -9.83
C VAL A 640 12.18 -19.31 -9.97
N THR A 641 12.42 -18.00 -9.95
CA THR A 641 13.77 -17.43 -9.86
C THR A 641 14.17 -17.25 -8.39
N SER A 642 15.46 -17.42 -8.06
CA SER A 642 15.94 -17.30 -6.68
C SER A 642 17.35 -16.70 -6.56
N ASN A 643 17.72 -16.30 -5.34
CA ASN A 643 19.08 -15.88 -4.98
C ASN A 643 20.01 -17.04 -4.57
N ASP A 644 19.61 -18.31 -4.71
CA ASP A 644 20.52 -19.46 -4.62
C ASP A 644 21.40 -19.53 -5.89
N PRO A 645 22.73 -19.36 -5.78
CA PRO A 645 23.63 -19.38 -6.92
C PRO A 645 23.69 -20.73 -7.64
N ASN A 646 23.31 -21.84 -6.99
CA ASN A 646 23.27 -23.16 -7.60
C ASN A 646 21.97 -23.38 -8.39
N ASN A 647 20.87 -22.75 -7.96
CA ASN A 647 19.53 -22.92 -8.52
C ASN A 647 18.85 -21.55 -8.71
N VAL A 648 19.44 -20.72 -9.59
CA VAL A 648 18.95 -19.36 -9.88
C VAL A 648 17.55 -19.38 -10.51
N THR A 649 17.19 -20.45 -11.22
CA THR A 649 15.88 -20.60 -11.86
C THR A 649 15.45 -22.06 -11.86
N ILE A 650 14.25 -22.33 -11.33
CA ILE A 650 13.60 -23.63 -11.32
C ILE A 650 12.30 -23.52 -12.13
N GLN A 651 12.14 -24.40 -13.13
CA GLN A 651 10.95 -24.46 -13.97
C GLN A 651 10.04 -25.57 -13.48
N ILE A 652 8.81 -25.21 -13.10
CA ILE A 652 7.80 -26.15 -12.62
C ILE A 652 6.72 -26.24 -13.70
N PRO A 653 6.73 -27.28 -14.55
CA PRO A 653 5.73 -27.42 -15.58
C PRO A 653 4.34 -27.64 -14.96
N VAL A 654 3.34 -26.98 -15.54
CA VAL A 654 1.93 -27.13 -15.19
C VAL A 654 1.18 -27.57 -16.43
N GLU A 655 0.55 -28.73 -16.34
CA GLU A 655 -0.30 -29.25 -17.40
C GLU A 655 -1.76 -29.26 -16.92
N LEU A 656 -2.63 -28.60 -17.68
CA LEU A 656 -4.08 -28.65 -17.51
C LEU A 656 -4.69 -29.37 -18.70
N SER A 657 -5.33 -30.50 -18.45
CA SER A 657 -6.26 -31.10 -19.39
C SER A 657 -7.65 -30.53 -19.13
N VAL A 658 -8.13 -29.66 -20.03
CA VAL A 658 -9.54 -29.23 -20.03
C VAL A 658 -10.33 -30.21 -20.86
N MET A 659 -11.35 -30.79 -20.27
CA MET A 659 -12.29 -31.67 -20.94
C MET A 659 -13.58 -30.89 -21.19
N GLU A 660 -14.22 -31.06 -22.35
CA GLU A 660 -15.63 -30.70 -22.46
C GLU A 660 -16.41 -31.66 -21.55
N PRO A 661 -17.42 -31.18 -20.78
CA PRO A 661 -18.28 -32.07 -20.02
C PRO A 661 -18.85 -33.10 -21.00
N VAL A 662 -18.36 -34.34 -20.89
CA VAL A 662 -18.74 -35.42 -21.79
C VAL A 662 -20.19 -35.75 -21.47
N ILE A 663 -21.10 -35.36 -22.35
CA ILE A 663 -22.49 -35.84 -22.35
C ILE A 663 -22.45 -37.30 -22.82
N GLY A 664 -22.14 -38.20 -21.89
CA GLY A 664 -22.13 -39.66 -21.98
C GLY A 664 -22.12 -40.21 -20.55
N GLY A 665 -23.30 -40.43 -19.98
CA GLY A 665 -23.60 -40.19 -18.57
C GLY A 665 -23.02 -41.14 -17.52
N GLN A 666 -22.74 -40.57 -16.36
CA GLN A 666 -22.52 -41.22 -15.06
C GLN A 666 -23.53 -42.35 -14.82
N LYS A 667 -23.08 -43.47 -14.25
CA LYS A 667 -23.90 -44.67 -14.06
C LYS A 667 -24.14 -44.98 -12.59
N LEU A 668 -25.30 -45.56 -12.33
CA LEU A 668 -25.67 -46.17 -11.06
C LEU A 668 -25.68 -47.68 -11.25
N TYR A 669 -24.95 -48.42 -10.42
CA TYR A 669 -24.99 -49.87 -10.32
C TYR A 669 -25.83 -50.26 -9.10
N SER A 670 -26.75 -51.22 -9.28
CA SER A 670 -27.58 -51.75 -8.20
C SER A 670 -27.36 -53.24 -8.00
N PHE A 671 -27.34 -53.67 -6.74
CA PHE A 671 -27.14 -55.06 -6.33
C PHE A 671 -28.44 -55.59 -5.73
N SER A 672 -28.88 -56.75 -6.21
CA SER A 672 -30.14 -57.37 -5.78
C SER A 672 -29.92 -58.84 -5.44
N SER A 673 -29.84 -59.13 -4.14
CA SER A 673 -29.77 -60.51 -3.64
C SER A 673 -31.06 -61.29 -3.94
N ALA A 674 -32.23 -60.66 -3.78
CA ALA A 674 -33.52 -61.26 -4.13
C ALA A 674 -33.67 -61.51 -5.64
N GLY A 675 -33.18 -60.57 -6.46
CA GLY A 675 -33.21 -60.66 -7.92
C GLY A 675 -32.04 -61.46 -8.52
N LYS A 676 -31.06 -61.86 -7.70
CA LYS A 676 -29.83 -62.56 -8.13
C LYS A 676 -29.12 -61.88 -9.30
N THR A 677 -29.13 -60.55 -9.30
CA THR A 677 -28.71 -59.71 -10.42
C THR A 677 -27.91 -58.50 -9.94
N ILE A 678 -27.03 -58.04 -10.83
CA ILE A 678 -26.42 -56.71 -10.78
C ILE A 678 -26.94 -55.98 -12.01
N GLN A 679 -27.48 -54.78 -11.81
CA GLN A 679 -28.02 -53.96 -12.88
C GLN A 679 -27.32 -52.60 -12.91
N ARG A 680 -27.39 -51.94 -14.06
CA ARG A 680 -26.84 -50.61 -14.28
C ARG A 680 -27.90 -49.73 -14.91
N ALA A 681 -27.99 -48.49 -14.47
CA ALA A 681 -28.84 -47.44 -15.03
C ALA A 681 -28.06 -46.13 -15.17
N GLU A 682 -28.63 -45.16 -15.87
CA GLU A 682 -28.20 -43.76 -15.70
C GLU A 682 -28.51 -43.30 -14.27
N LEU A 683 -27.89 -42.20 -13.84
CA LEU A 683 -28.14 -41.58 -12.53
C LEU A 683 -29.60 -41.15 -12.28
N ASP A 684 -30.44 -41.00 -13.31
CA ASP A 684 -31.88 -40.75 -13.18
C ASP A 684 -32.74 -42.02 -13.20
N GLY A 685 -32.10 -43.19 -13.23
CA GLY A 685 -32.75 -44.50 -13.27
C GLY A 685 -33.21 -44.94 -14.67
N SER A 686 -32.95 -44.15 -15.72
CA SER A 686 -33.22 -44.55 -17.09
C SER A 686 -32.18 -45.54 -17.63
N ASN A 687 -32.43 -46.11 -18.81
CA ASN A 687 -31.56 -47.08 -19.50
C ASN A 687 -31.11 -48.28 -18.65
N LEU A 688 -32.00 -48.79 -17.80
CA LEU A 688 -31.74 -49.96 -16.96
C LEU A 688 -31.33 -51.17 -17.82
N ALA A 689 -30.16 -51.74 -17.51
CA ALA A 689 -29.59 -52.91 -18.16
C ALA A 689 -29.06 -53.90 -17.11
N THR A 690 -29.14 -55.20 -17.41
CA THR A 690 -28.56 -56.24 -16.56
C THR A 690 -27.07 -56.39 -16.87
N VAL A 691 -26.21 -56.23 -15.87
CA VAL A 691 -24.76 -56.42 -15.95
C VAL A 691 -24.41 -57.87 -15.69
N GLN A 692 -24.97 -58.45 -14.63
CA GLN A 692 -24.83 -59.87 -14.32
C GLN A 692 -26.13 -60.48 -13.79
N SER A 693 -26.31 -61.77 -14.02
CA SER A 693 -27.50 -62.52 -13.62
C SER A 693 -27.18 -63.96 -13.22
N GLY A 694 -28.05 -64.56 -12.40
CA GLY A 694 -27.85 -65.94 -11.93
C GLY A 694 -26.83 -66.06 -10.79
N LEU A 695 -26.55 -64.95 -10.11
CA LEU A 695 -25.65 -64.89 -8.96
C LEU A 695 -26.28 -65.59 -7.74
N SER A 696 -25.47 -65.92 -6.73
CA SER A 696 -25.96 -66.60 -5.54
C SER A 696 -26.68 -65.61 -4.62
N GLY A 697 -26.02 -64.50 -4.28
CA GLY A 697 -26.53 -63.41 -3.45
C GLY A 697 -25.60 -62.19 -3.46
N PRO A 698 -25.58 -61.38 -4.54
CA PRO A 698 -24.79 -60.15 -4.58
C PRO A 698 -25.28 -59.19 -3.50
N LEU A 699 -24.37 -58.71 -2.67
CA LEU A 699 -24.69 -57.90 -1.50
C LEU A 699 -24.31 -56.44 -1.68
N ASP A 700 -23.03 -56.16 -1.93
CA ASP A 700 -22.47 -54.81 -1.98
C ASP A 700 -21.33 -54.77 -3.02
N GLY A 701 -21.03 -53.60 -3.56
CA GLY A 701 -20.01 -53.45 -4.60
C GLY A 701 -19.41 -52.05 -4.68
N ALA A 702 -18.29 -51.97 -5.40
CA ALA A 702 -17.54 -50.74 -5.60
C ALA A 702 -16.98 -50.69 -7.01
N VAL A 703 -16.83 -49.48 -7.54
CA VAL A 703 -16.26 -49.23 -8.87
C VAL A 703 -14.77 -48.91 -8.74
N ASP A 704 -13.95 -49.59 -9.52
CA ASP A 704 -12.59 -49.16 -9.82
C ASP A 704 -12.64 -48.30 -11.08
N GLU A 705 -12.67 -47.00 -10.84
CA GLU A 705 -12.75 -45.97 -11.87
C GLU A 705 -11.53 -45.91 -12.79
N ILE A 706 -10.35 -46.23 -12.26
CA ILE A 706 -9.09 -46.18 -13.01
C ILE A 706 -8.99 -47.37 -13.97
N ASN A 707 -9.26 -48.58 -13.48
CA ASN A 707 -9.14 -49.80 -14.29
C ASN A 707 -10.45 -50.20 -14.98
N ARG A 708 -11.52 -49.41 -14.82
CA ARG A 708 -12.87 -49.63 -15.38
C ARG A 708 -13.41 -51.02 -15.01
N LYS A 709 -13.35 -51.37 -13.73
CA LYS A 709 -13.81 -52.66 -13.19
C LYS A 709 -14.92 -52.48 -12.17
N LEU A 710 -15.88 -53.40 -12.17
CA LEU A 710 -16.87 -53.53 -11.12
C LEU A 710 -16.44 -54.64 -10.16
N TYR A 711 -16.44 -54.34 -8.88
CA TYR A 711 -16.12 -55.25 -7.79
C TYR A 711 -17.34 -55.49 -6.91
N TRP A 712 -17.56 -56.73 -6.47
CA TRP A 712 -18.67 -57.01 -5.55
C TRP A 712 -18.44 -58.23 -4.68
N ILE A 713 -19.19 -58.24 -3.58
CA ILE A 713 -19.28 -59.35 -2.64
C ILE A 713 -20.54 -60.17 -2.93
N ASP A 714 -20.40 -61.49 -3.01
CA ASP A 714 -21.52 -62.43 -2.95
C ASP A 714 -21.56 -63.10 -1.57
N LEU A 715 -22.65 -62.83 -0.83
CA LEU A 715 -22.80 -63.25 0.57
C LEU A 715 -23.00 -64.77 0.72
N PHE A 716 -23.60 -65.44 -0.26
CA PHE A 716 -23.91 -66.87 -0.15
C PHE A 716 -22.80 -67.76 -0.70
N ASP A 717 -21.96 -67.22 -1.58
CA ASP A 717 -20.76 -67.91 -2.06
C ASP A 717 -19.52 -67.63 -1.18
N ASP A 718 -19.62 -66.73 -0.19
CA ASP A 718 -18.48 -66.22 0.59
C ASP A 718 -17.29 -65.83 -0.31
N THR A 719 -17.62 -65.17 -1.43
CA THR A 719 -16.70 -64.92 -2.54
C THR A 719 -16.79 -63.48 -3.00
N PHE A 720 -15.63 -62.93 -3.34
CA PHE A 720 -15.45 -61.65 -3.96
C PHE A 720 -15.22 -61.86 -5.47
N TYR A 721 -15.95 -61.12 -6.29
CA TYR A 721 -15.86 -61.17 -7.75
C TYR A 721 -15.49 -59.81 -8.35
N ARG A 722 -14.95 -59.85 -9.57
CA ARG A 722 -14.68 -58.69 -10.42
C ARG A 722 -15.21 -58.95 -11.82
N SER A 723 -15.65 -57.90 -12.53
CA SER A 723 -15.86 -57.92 -13.98
C SER A 723 -15.46 -56.58 -14.60
N ASP A 724 -15.48 -56.49 -15.92
CA ASP A 724 -15.59 -55.19 -16.60
C ASP A 724 -16.91 -54.51 -16.20
N LEU A 725 -16.97 -53.19 -16.34
CA LEU A 725 -18.16 -52.39 -16.00
C LEU A 725 -19.42 -52.74 -16.80
N ASN A 726 -19.28 -53.40 -17.95
CA ASN A 726 -20.39 -53.94 -18.73
C ASN A 726 -20.77 -55.39 -18.36
N GLY A 727 -20.08 -56.00 -17.38
CA GLY A 727 -20.31 -57.36 -16.91
C GLY A 727 -19.49 -58.44 -17.61
N THR A 728 -18.73 -58.10 -18.65
CA THR A 728 -17.85 -59.06 -19.34
C THR A 728 -16.58 -59.34 -18.53
N ASN A 729 -15.85 -60.42 -18.87
CA ASN A 729 -14.61 -60.81 -18.19
C ASN A 729 -14.76 -60.97 -16.66
N MET A 730 -15.88 -61.55 -16.22
CA MET A 730 -16.12 -61.87 -14.83
C MET A 730 -15.13 -62.94 -14.33
N GLU A 731 -14.53 -62.70 -13.17
CA GLU A 731 -13.60 -63.61 -12.52
C GLU A 731 -13.75 -63.58 -10.99
N THR A 732 -13.31 -64.66 -10.34
CA THR A 732 -13.19 -64.74 -8.89
C THR A 732 -11.86 -64.15 -8.46
N VAL A 733 -11.88 -63.14 -7.58
CA VAL A 733 -10.65 -62.52 -7.05
C VAL A 733 -10.25 -63.17 -5.74
N LEU A 734 -11.21 -63.44 -4.85
CA LEU A 734 -10.94 -64.06 -3.55
C LEU A 734 -12.13 -64.90 -3.07
N SER A 735 -11.87 -66.12 -2.60
CA SER A 735 -12.89 -67.04 -2.06
C SER A 735 -12.57 -67.47 -0.62
N GLY A 736 -13.56 -68.00 0.08
CA GLY A 736 -13.41 -68.44 1.48
C GLY A 736 -13.44 -67.28 2.48
N LEU A 737 -14.18 -66.23 2.15
CA LEU A 737 -14.44 -65.11 3.07
C LEU A 737 -15.30 -65.58 4.24
N SER A 738 -15.37 -64.79 5.30
CA SER A 738 -16.14 -65.14 6.50
C SER A 738 -17.33 -64.20 6.67
N SER A 739 -18.41 -64.46 5.93
CA SER A 739 -19.60 -63.60 5.89
C SER A 739 -19.25 -62.14 5.58
N PRO A 740 -18.76 -61.85 4.36
CA PRO A 740 -18.39 -60.50 3.94
C PRO A 740 -19.62 -59.59 3.81
N TYR A 741 -19.51 -58.32 4.24
CA TYR A 741 -20.69 -57.45 4.39
C TYR A 741 -20.67 -56.13 3.60
N SER A 742 -19.52 -55.45 3.52
CA SER A 742 -19.35 -54.21 2.76
C SER A 742 -17.95 -54.13 2.17
N ILE A 743 -17.80 -53.37 1.10
CA ILE A 743 -16.61 -53.30 0.24
C ILE A 743 -16.34 -51.86 -0.17
N ALA A 744 -15.06 -51.47 -0.22
CA ALA A 744 -14.63 -50.21 -0.80
C ALA A 744 -13.32 -50.38 -1.58
N VAL A 745 -13.17 -49.64 -2.67
CA VAL A 745 -12.00 -49.70 -3.56
C VAL A 745 -11.18 -48.43 -3.41
N ASP A 746 -9.87 -48.61 -3.24
CA ASP A 746 -8.87 -47.56 -3.44
C ASP A 746 -8.21 -47.82 -4.80
N ALA A 747 -8.79 -47.24 -5.85
CA ALA A 747 -8.31 -47.42 -7.22
C ALA A 747 -6.88 -46.86 -7.37
N VAL A 748 -6.57 -45.75 -6.70
CA VAL A 748 -5.30 -45.03 -6.79
C VAL A 748 -4.14 -45.89 -6.28
N ASN A 749 -4.30 -46.50 -5.10
CA ASN A 749 -3.27 -47.34 -4.51
C ASN A 749 -3.42 -48.83 -4.88
N SER A 750 -4.35 -49.15 -5.77
CA SER A 750 -4.65 -50.53 -6.20
C SER A 750 -4.96 -51.46 -5.02
N GLN A 751 -5.75 -50.97 -4.07
CA GLN A 751 -6.14 -51.68 -2.86
C GLN A 751 -7.64 -51.85 -2.74
N ILE A 752 -8.04 -52.88 -2.00
CA ILE A 752 -9.44 -53.17 -1.74
C ILE A 752 -9.66 -53.50 -0.28
N TYR A 753 -10.76 -52.96 0.26
CA TYR A 753 -11.11 -53.04 1.66
C TYR A 753 -12.47 -53.72 1.81
N TRP A 754 -12.63 -54.56 2.84
CA TRP A 754 -13.90 -55.20 3.12
C TRP A 754 -14.09 -55.53 4.61
N ILE A 755 -15.34 -55.75 4.98
CA ILE A 755 -15.75 -56.15 6.33
C ILE A 755 -16.15 -57.63 6.34
N GLU A 756 -15.63 -58.41 7.29
CA GLU A 756 -16.03 -59.79 7.60
C GLU A 756 -16.72 -59.83 8.98
N VAL A 757 -17.96 -60.33 9.04
CA VAL A 757 -18.79 -60.28 10.26
C VAL A 757 -18.92 -61.63 11.00
N PHE A 758 -18.18 -62.66 10.57
CA PHE A 758 -18.15 -63.97 11.24
C PHE A 758 -16.71 -64.50 11.44
N PRO A 759 -16.40 -65.23 12.53
CA PRO A 759 -17.26 -65.47 13.70
C PRO A 759 -17.45 -64.20 14.53
N VAL A 760 -18.55 -64.09 15.29
CA VAL A 760 -18.89 -62.92 16.12
C VAL A 760 -17.77 -62.52 17.10
N ALA A 761 -16.94 -63.48 17.52
CA ALA A 761 -15.82 -63.25 18.41
C ALA A 761 -14.58 -62.65 17.73
N ASP A 762 -14.50 -62.65 16.40
CA ASP A 762 -13.37 -62.15 15.59
C ASP A 762 -13.89 -61.55 14.27
N ARG A 763 -14.62 -60.44 14.37
CA ARG A 763 -15.04 -59.66 13.20
C ARG A 763 -13.92 -58.72 12.79
N ARG A 764 -13.77 -58.46 11.48
CA ARG A 764 -12.55 -57.87 10.92
C ARG A 764 -12.84 -56.89 9.78
N ILE A 765 -12.11 -55.78 9.75
CA ILE A 765 -11.89 -54.99 8.53
C ILE A 765 -10.57 -55.46 7.92
N ARG A 766 -10.58 -55.80 6.65
CA ARG A 766 -9.42 -56.36 5.94
C ARG A 766 -9.13 -55.56 4.68
N ARG A 767 -7.89 -55.70 4.21
CA ARG A 767 -7.40 -55.10 2.97
C ARG A 767 -6.60 -56.09 2.16
N ALA A 768 -6.67 -56.01 0.85
CA ALA A 768 -5.82 -56.73 -0.10
C ALA A 768 -5.45 -55.81 -1.27
N ASN A 769 -4.58 -56.29 -2.16
CA ASN A 769 -4.43 -55.73 -3.50
C ASN A 769 -5.69 -56.02 -4.33
N LEU A 770 -5.91 -55.26 -5.41
CA LEU A 770 -7.05 -55.43 -6.33
C LEU A 770 -7.17 -56.82 -7.00
N ASP A 771 -6.11 -57.62 -6.95
CA ASP A 771 -6.06 -59.02 -7.44
C ASP A 771 -6.28 -60.07 -6.32
N GLY A 772 -6.57 -59.64 -5.10
CA GLY A 772 -6.83 -60.49 -3.94
C GLY A 772 -5.58 -60.92 -3.16
N THR A 773 -4.38 -60.53 -3.60
CA THR A 773 -3.13 -60.85 -2.90
C THR A 773 -2.86 -59.88 -1.73
N GLY A 774 -1.91 -60.24 -0.85
CA GLY A 774 -1.43 -59.30 0.18
C GLY A 774 -2.45 -59.00 1.29
N ILE A 775 -3.26 -59.98 1.67
CA ILE A 775 -4.33 -59.76 2.64
C ILE A 775 -3.79 -59.38 4.03
N VAL A 776 -4.29 -58.27 4.58
CA VAL A 776 -3.98 -57.75 5.92
C VAL A 776 -5.28 -57.53 6.69
N THR A 777 -5.29 -57.91 7.97
CA THR A 777 -6.35 -57.49 8.92
C THR A 777 -5.98 -56.13 9.48
N LEU A 778 -6.81 -55.12 9.26
CA LEU A 778 -6.59 -53.74 9.68
C LEU A 778 -7.14 -53.49 11.09
N VAL A 779 -8.39 -53.91 11.33
CA VAL A 779 -9.08 -53.73 12.60
C VAL A 779 -9.80 -55.03 12.94
N SER A 780 -9.73 -55.44 14.21
CA SER A 780 -10.47 -56.57 14.77
C SER A 780 -11.36 -56.10 15.92
N PHE A 781 -12.60 -56.56 15.96
CA PHE A 781 -13.56 -56.25 17.03
C PHE A 781 -14.36 -57.50 17.45
N SER A 782 -14.75 -57.53 18.73
CA SER A 782 -15.51 -58.62 19.34
C SER A 782 -16.91 -58.14 19.73
N GLY A 783 -17.95 -58.81 19.23
CA GLY A 783 -19.35 -58.59 19.65
C GLY A 783 -20.14 -57.54 18.86
N GLN A 784 -19.53 -56.51 18.27
CA GLN A 784 -20.24 -55.46 17.53
C GLN A 784 -20.29 -55.74 16.02
N ASN A 785 -21.41 -55.48 15.34
CA ASN A 785 -21.50 -55.71 13.90
C ASN A 785 -21.00 -54.45 13.17
N ALA A 786 -20.09 -54.64 12.23
CA ALA A 786 -19.64 -53.54 11.37
C ALA A 786 -20.33 -53.63 10.00
N ASN A 787 -20.69 -52.48 9.46
CA ASN A 787 -21.26 -52.35 8.12
C ASN A 787 -20.73 -51.06 7.46
N GLY A 788 -21.25 -50.69 6.29
CA GLY A 788 -21.08 -49.37 5.67
C GLY A 788 -19.65 -48.85 5.69
N LEU A 789 -18.82 -49.28 4.74
CA LEU A 789 -17.42 -48.91 4.66
C LEU A 789 -17.21 -47.83 3.59
N SER A 790 -16.56 -46.71 3.95
CA SER A 790 -16.21 -45.67 2.99
C SER A 790 -14.80 -45.14 3.24
N LEU A 791 -14.12 -44.68 2.19
CA LEU A 791 -12.71 -44.32 2.23
C LEU A 791 -12.51 -42.85 1.86
N ASP A 792 -11.67 -42.17 2.64
CA ASP A 792 -11.07 -40.89 2.30
C ASP A 792 -9.62 -41.16 1.90
N ILE A 793 -9.40 -41.40 0.61
CA ILE A 793 -8.09 -41.80 0.07
C ILE A 793 -7.05 -40.70 0.26
N ALA A 794 -7.43 -39.46 -0.05
CA ALA A 794 -6.54 -38.30 0.06
C ALA A 794 -6.21 -37.96 1.53
N GLY A 795 -7.19 -38.04 2.43
CA GLY A 795 -7.00 -37.86 3.87
C GLY A 795 -6.39 -39.07 4.58
N GLY A 796 -6.24 -40.19 3.88
CA GLY A 796 -5.67 -41.42 4.41
C GLY A 796 -6.52 -42.08 5.50
N LYS A 797 -7.86 -41.94 5.43
CA LYS A 797 -8.79 -42.45 6.44
C LYS A 797 -9.77 -43.48 5.87
N MET A 798 -10.19 -44.42 6.72
CA MET A 798 -11.37 -45.25 6.49
C MET A 798 -12.41 -44.97 7.57
N TYR A 799 -13.68 -44.99 7.18
CA TYR A 799 -14.82 -44.81 8.06
C TYR A 799 -15.74 -46.02 7.97
N TRP A 800 -16.32 -46.45 9.09
CA TRP A 800 -17.28 -47.54 9.12
C TRP A 800 -18.37 -47.35 10.17
N CYS A 801 -19.50 -48.01 9.94
CA CYS A 801 -20.59 -48.07 10.90
C CYS A 801 -20.41 -49.25 11.86
N GLU A 802 -20.56 -49.04 13.17
CA GLU A 802 -20.71 -50.12 14.17
C GLU A 802 -22.09 -50.05 14.85
N GLY A 803 -22.85 -51.14 14.77
CA GLY A 803 -24.18 -51.31 15.36
C GLY A 803 -24.62 -52.78 15.44
N PHE A 804 -25.53 -53.15 16.35
CA PHE A 804 -26.06 -54.51 16.61
C PHE A 804 -25.17 -55.57 17.34
N ASP A 805 -25.28 -55.65 18.68
CA ASP A 805 -25.68 -56.85 19.47
C ASP A 805 -25.98 -56.45 20.94
N PHE A 806 -26.94 -57.13 21.55
CA PHE A 806 -27.61 -56.76 22.80
C PHE A 806 -26.66 -56.53 23.99
N ALA A 807 -26.81 -55.35 24.60
CA ALA A 807 -26.29 -54.91 25.90
C ALA A 807 -24.84 -54.37 25.95
N THR A 808 -24.76 -53.03 26.05
CA THR A 808 -23.74 -52.24 26.77
C THR A 808 -22.47 -51.74 26.05
N ALA A 809 -22.47 -51.54 24.73
CA ALA A 809 -21.43 -50.73 24.05
C ALA A 809 -22.07 -49.62 23.20
N PRO A 810 -21.40 -48.48 22.95
CA PRO A 810 -22.04 -47.36 22.27
C PRO A 810 -22.05 -47.60 20.75
N GLU A 811 -23.15 -47.28 20.09
CA GLU A 811 -23.35 -47.38 18.64
C GLU A 811 -22.75 -46.14 17.96
N GLY A 812 -22.34 -46.21 16.68
CA GLY A 812 -21.74 -45.02 16.07
C GLY A 812 -20.95 -45.20 14.78
N ILE A 813 -20.41 -44.08 14.31
CA ILE A 813 -19.49 -44.03 13.17
C ILE A 813 -18.06 -43.98 13.70
N TRP A 814 -17.23 -44.90 13.23
CA TRP A 814 -15.82 -45.00 13.57
C TRP A 814 -14.94 -44.59 12.41
N ARG A 815 -13.71 -44.18 12.74
CA ARG A 815 -12.66 -43.80 11.79
C ARG A 815 -11.32 -44.38 12.22
N ALA A 816 -10.49 -44.75 11.27
CA ALA A 816 -9.09 -45.09 11.46
C ALA A 816 -8.27 -44.62 10.26
N ASN A 817 -6.95 -44.67 10.36
CA ASN A 817 -6.09 -44.56 9.19
C ASN A 817 -6.32 -45.76 8.24
N LEU A 818 -6.02 -45.60 6.95
CA LEU A 818 -6.14 -46.67 5.93
C LEU A 818 -5.28 -47.92 6.22
N ASP A 819 -4.32 -47.82 7.14
CA ASP A 819 -3.50 -48.94 7.62
C ASP A 819 -4.06 -49.61 8.89
N GLY A 820 -5.22 -49.15 9.39
CA GLY A 820 -5.85 -49.64 10.61
C GLY A 820 -5.42 -48.96 11.90
N SER A 821 -4.43 -48.07 11.86
CA SER A 821 -3.95 -47.36 13.05
C SER A 821 -4.91 -46.26 13.51
N ASN A 822 -4.85 -45.95 14.80
CA ASN A 822 -5.66 -44.89 15.45
C ASN A 822 -7.18 -45.02 15.25
N PRO A 823 -7.79 -46.17 15.58
CA PRO A 823 -9.24 -46.29 15.55
C PRO A 823 -9.86 -45.39 16.62
N GLU A 824 -10.82 -44.56 16.21
CA GLU A 824 -11.56 -43.66 17.08
C GLU A 824 -13.04 -43.66 16.70
N LYS A 825 -13.89 -43.42 17.69
CA LYS A 825 -15.30 -43.17 17.46
C LYS A 825 -15.50 -41.69 17.17
N VAL A 826 -16.02 -41.40 15.98
CA VAL A 826 -16.21 -40.02 15.50
C VAL A 826 -17.63 -39.53 15.80
N VAL A 827 -18.64 -40.38 15.62
CA VAL A 827 -20.03 -40.05 15.96
C VAL A 827 -20.56 -41.05 16.97
N ASP A 828 -21.04 -40.56 18.12
CA ASP A 828 -21.70 -41.36 19.15
C ASP A 828 -23.22 -41.34 18.92
N LEU A 829 -23.82 -42.52 18.72
CA LEU A 829 -25.23 -42.69 18.39
C LEU A 829 -25.91 -43.60 19.43
N SER A 830 -27.22 -43.39 19.61
CA SER A 830 -28.08 -44.22 20.46
C SER A 830 -29.02 -45.12 19.63
N VAL A 831 -28.64 -45.36 18.39
CA VAL A 831 -29.43 -45.91 17.30
C VAL A 831 -28.46 -46.51 16.27
N ASP A 832 -28.85 -47.63 15.66
CA ASP A 832 -27.98 -48.39 14.74
C ASP A 832 -27.73 -47.65 13.41
N PRO A 833 -26.46 -47.27 13.10
CA PRO A 833 -26.10 -46.67 11.82
C PRO A 833 -25.94 -47.72 10.72
N PHE A 834 -26.31 -47.35 9.49
CA PHE A 834 -26.29 -48.26 8.36
C PHE A 834 -26.03 -47.56 7.02
N GLY A 835 -25.04 -48.07 6.26
CA GLY A 835 -24.57 -47.44 5.02
C GLY A 835 -23.88 -46.11 5.29
N LEU A 836 -22.87 -45.77 4.48
CA LEU A 836 -22.03 -44.60 4.73
C LEU A 836 -21.52 -44.02 3.42
N ALA A 837 -21.79 -42.73 3.19
CA ALA A 837 -21.26 -41.97 2.07
C ALA A 837 -20.53 -40.72 2.57
N LEU A 838 -19.39 -40.38 1.97
CA LEU A 838 -18.55 -39.26 2.37
C LEU A 838 -18.61 -38.15 1.31
N ASP A 839 -18.94 -36.94 1.74
CA ASP A 839 -18.75 -35.70 0.98
C ASP A 839 -17.46 -35.05 1.45
N LEU A 840 -16.34 -35.50 0.88
CA LEU A 840 -15.00 -35.06 1.28
C LEU A 840 -14.78 -33.57 0.96
N VAL A 841 -15.41 -33.08 -0.11
CA VAL A 841 -15.28 -31.68 -0.57
C VAL A 841 -15.91 -30.73 0.46
N ASN A 842 -17.10 -31.04 0.95
CA ASN A 842 -17.81 -30.21 1.92
C ASN A 842 -17.56 -30.64 3.39
N GLY A 843 -16.71 -31.64 3.61
CA GLY A 843 -16.37 -32.15 4.93
C GLY A 843 -17.55 -32.77 5.67
N LYS A 844 -18.45 -33.48 4.97
CA LYS A 844 -19.64 -34.14 5.54
C LYS A 844 -19.60 -35.65 5.38
N MET A 845 -20.31 -36.35 6.26
CA MET A 845 -20.66 -37.76 6.12
C MET A 845 -22.18 -37.94 6.22
N TYR A 846 -22.71 -38.90 5.47
CA TYR A 846 -24.12 -39.27 5.42
C TYR A 846 -24.27 -40.75 5.74
N PHE A 847 -25.16 -41.08 6.67
CA PHE A 847 -25.41 -42.46 7.07
C PHE A 847 -26.88 -42.69 7.40
N GLY A 848 -27.38 -43.89 7.10
CA GLY A 848 -28.73 -44.30 7.46
C GLY A 848 -28.84 -44.65 8.94
N ASN A 849 -30.05 -44.57 9.47
CA ASN A 849 -30.37 -44.91 10.85
C ASN A 849 -31.62 -45.80 10.87
N THR A 850 -31.45 -47.00 11.42
CA THR A 850 -32.41 -48.08 11.24
C THR A 850 -33.52 -48.11 12.30
N GLU A 851 -33.35 -47.41 13.42
CA GLU A 851 -34.37 -47.32 14.46
C GLU A 851 -35.19 -46.03 14.36
N SER A 852 -34.64 -44.98 13.73
CA SER A 852 -35.31 -43.68 13.60
C SER A 852 -35.87 -43.39 12.20
N ASP A 853 -35.79 -44.35 11.28
CA ASP A 853 -36.16 -44.21 9.86
C ASP A 853 -35.62 -42.91 9.23
N ALA A 854 -34.32 -42.65 9.40
CA ALA A 854 -33.71 -41.40 8.96
C ALA A 854 -32.39 -41.61 8.23
N ILE A 855 -32.05 -40.65 7.37
CA ILE A 855 -30.67 -40.45 6.89
C ILE A 855 -30.12 -39.24 7.64
N THR A 856 -29.01 -39.45 8.33
CA THR A 856 -28.35 -38.48 9.19
C THR A 856 -27.10 -37.94 8.50
N ARG A 857 -26.83 -36.65 8.67
CA ARG A 857 -25.59 -35.99 8.26
C ARG A 857 -24.80 -35.56 9.48
N ALA A 858 -23.48 -35.67 9.40
CA ALA A 858 -22.54 -35.07 10.34
C ALA A 858 -21.36 -34.47 9.59
N ASN A 859 -20.55 -33.63 10.24
CA ASN A 859 -19.23 -33.27 9.76
C ASN A 859 -18.28 -34.48 9.86
N LEU A 860 -17.20 -34.51 9.07
CA LEU A 860 -16.18 -35.58 9.12
C LEU A 860 -15.48 -35.71 10.49
N ASP A 861 -15.54 -34.68 11.34
CA ASP A 861 -15.05 -34.69 12.72
C ASP A 861 -16.10 -35.15 13.75
N GLY A 862 -17.31 -35.46 13.29
CA GLY A 862 -18.42 -35.95 14.10
C GLY A 862 -19.33 -34.88 14.69
N SER A 863 -19.03 -33.59 14.48
CA SER A 863 -19.88 -32.49 14.89
C SER A 863 -21.11 -32.32 13.98
N ASN A 864 -22.10 -31.52 14.40
CA ASN A 864 -23.28 -31.15 13.62
C ASN A 864 -24.10 -32.34 13.09
N VAL A 865 -24.38 -33.30 13.98
CA VAL A 865 -25.23 -34.45 13.70
C VAL A 865 -26.70 -34.01 13.56
N GLU A 866 -27.31 -34.24 12.41
CA GLU A 866 -28.71 -33.89 12.13
C GLU A 866 -29.39 -34.85 11.15
N ASN A 867 -30.70 -35.04 11.29
CA ASN A 867 -31.49 -35.83 10.35
C ASN A 867 -31.79 -35.00 9.09
N VAL A 868 -31.34 -35.46 7.93
CA VAL A 868 -31.54 -34.80 6.63
C VAL A 868 -32.79 -35.32 5.93
N PHE A 869 -33.05 -36.62 6.03
CA PHE A 869 -34.28 -37.25 5.56
C PHE A 869 -34.92 -38.04 6.69
N THR A 870 -36.26 -38.01 6.81
CA THR A 870 -37.02 -38.72 7.85
C THR A 870 -38.20 -39.48 7.25
N GLY A 871 -38.53 -40.63 7.83
CA GLY A 871 -39.61 -41.52 7.37
C GLY A 871 -39.17 -42.53 6.30
N PHE A 872 -37.87 -42.81 6.19
CA PHE A 872 -37.29 -43.72 5.21
C PHE A 872 -36.20 -44.58 5.83
N GLU A 873 -36.22 -45.89 5.57
CA GLU A 873 -35.15 -46.81 5.95
C GLU A 873 -34.14 -46.95 4.79
N ALA A 874 -32.96 -46.34 4.94
CA ALA A 874 -31.85 -46.53 4.02
C ALA A 874 -31.10 -47.82 4.35
N SER A 875 -30.90 -48.68 3.35
CA SER A 875 -30.02 -49.83 3.47
C SER A 875 -28.59 -49.48 3.08
N ASP A 876 -28.37 -48.62 2.10
CA ASP A 876 -27.03 -48.28 1.62
C ASP A 876 -27.01 -46.88 1.05
N LEU A 877 -25.85 -46.23 0.99
CA LEU A 877 -25.73 -44.86 0.50
C LEU A 877 -24.51 -44.68 -0.39
N ASP A 878 -24.69 -43.90 -1.46
CA ASP A 878 -23.59 -43.36 -2.26
C ASP A 878 -23.94 -41.93 -2.71
N ILE A 879 -22.94 -41.14 -3.11
CA ILE A 879 -23.09 -39.69 -3.31
C ILE A 879 -22.44 -39.21 -4.60
N ASP A 880 -23.19 -38.42 -5.36
CA ASP A 880 -22.68 -37.57 -6.43
C ASP A 880 -22.46 -36.16 -5.84
N VAL A 881 -21.23 -35.94 -5.35
CA VAL A 881 -20.83 -34.70 -4.69
C VAL A 881 -20.94 -33.51 -5.65
N ALA A 882 -20.55 -33.70 -6.92
CA ALA A 882 -20.51 -32.64 -7.92
C ALA A 882 -21.91 -32.06 -8.19
N ASN A 883 -22.94 -32.91 -8.22
CA ASN A 883 -24.32 -32.47 -8.42
C ASN A 883 -25.13 -32.32 -7.12
N GLY A 884 -24.51 -32.52 -5.95
CA GLY A 884 -25.17 -32.42 -4.65
C GLY A 884 -26.32 -33.43 -4.47
N LYS A 885 -26.15 -34.66 -4.97
CA LYS A 885 -27.17 -35.72 -4.93
C LYS A 885 -26.73 -36.89 -4.08
N LEU A 886 -27.58 -37.27 -3.12
CA LEU A 886 -27.42 -38.48 -2.34
C LEU A 886 -28.34 -39.58 -2.89
N TYR A 887 -27.80 -40.78 -3.05
CA TYR A 887 -28.50 -41.97 -3.52
C TYR A 887 -28.56 -43.01 -2.41
N TRP A 888 -29.69 -43.68 -2.24
CA TRP A 888 -29.81 -44.72 -1.23
C TRP A 888 -30.71 -45.87 -1.67
N GLY A 889 -30.33 -47.08 -1.24
CA GLY A 889 -31.19 -48.25 -1.37
C GLY A 889 -32.27 -48.26 -0.29
N ARG A 890 -33.49 -48.71 -0.63
CA ARG A 890 -34.55 -48.90 0.37
C ARG A 890 -34.46 -50.27 1.02
N ARG A 891 -34.58 -50.33 2.34
CA ARG A 891 -34.55 -51.57 3.12
C ARG A 891 -35.74 -52.51 2.84
N ASP A 892 -36.88 -51.98 2.43
CA ASP A 892 -38.05 -52.77 1.98
C ASP A 892 -37.82 -53.52 0.65
N GLY A 893 -36.68 -53.28 -0.01
CA GLY A 893 -36.30 -53.94 -1.26
C GLY A 893 -37.05 -53.41 -2.50
N ILE A 894 -37.76 -52.28 -2.37
CA ILE A 894 -38.61 -51.73 -3.44
C ILE A 894 -37.82 -50.86 -4.45
N GLY A 895 -36.51 -50.67 -4.24
CA GLY A 895 -35.61 -50.04 -5.23
C GLY A 895 -34.72 -48.95 -4.64
N ILE A 896 -34.08 -48.19 -5.54
CA ILE A 896 -33.18 -47.07 -5.22
C ILE A 896 -33.95 -45.74 -5.19
N GLN A 897 -33.60 -44.86 -4.27
CA GLN A 897 -34.07 -43.48 -4.19
C GLN A 897 -32.89 -42.51 -4.29
N ARG A 898 -33.18 -41.26 -4.64
CA ARG A 898 -32.21 -40.16 -4.57
C ARG A 898 -32.85 -38.88 -4.05
N GLY A 899 -32.04 -37.96 -3.57
CA GLY A 899 -32.45 -36.66 -3.06
C GLY A 899 -31.29 -35.67 -3.07
N ASN A 900 -31.58 -34.39 -2.86
CA ASN A 900 -30.56 -33.37 -2.71
C ASN A 900 -29.88 -33.50 -1.34
N THR A 901 -28.58 -33.24 -1.26
CA THR A 901 -27.79 -33.33 -0.01
C THR A 901 -28.23 -32.37 1.12
N ASP A 902 -29.17 -31.45 0.81
CA ASP A 902 -29.85 -30.53 1.74
C ASP A 902 -31.16 -31.06 2.34
N GLY A 903 -31.59 -32.28 1.96
CA GLY A 903 -32.83 -32.90 2.46
C GLY A 903 -34.06 -32.70 1.57
N THR A 904 -33.91 -32.05 0.41
CA THR A 904 -35.02 -31.80 -0.52
C THR A 904 -35.03 -32.75 -1.73
N GLY A 905 -36.08 -32.68 -2.55
CA GLY A 905 -36.06 -33.28 -3.90
C GLY A 905 -35.99 -34.81 -3.96
N ILE A 906 -36.65 -35.51 -3.04
CA ILE A 906 -36.69 -36.98 -3.01
C ILE A 906 -37.40 -37.54 -4.26
N GLU A 907 -36.73 -38.45 -4.94
CA GLU A 907 -37.21 -39.17 -6.12
C GLU A 907 -37.01 -40.67 -5.92
N THR A 908 -37.98 -41.49 -6.37
CA THR A 908 -37.83 -42.95 -6.41
C THR A 908 -37.47 -43.37 -7.82
N LEU A 909 -36.33 -44.04 -7.98
CA LEU A 909 -35.82 -44.50 -9.26
C LEU A 909 -36.39 -45.90 -9.55
N ASN A 910 -36.72 -46.18 -10.81
CA ASN A 910 -37.18 -47.51 -11.22
C ASN A 910 -36.01 -48.47 -11.42
N VAL A 911 -35.14 -48.58 -10.42
CA VAL A 911 -33.94 -49.42 -10.40
C VAL A 911 -34.08 -50.45 -9.28
N PRO A 912 -34.25 -51.74 -9.59
CA PRO A 912 -34.34 -52.80 -8.59
C PRO A 912 -33.03 -52.98 -7.83
N GLY A 913 -33.12 -53.26 -6.53
CA GLY A 913 -31.97 -53.46 -5.66
C GLY A 913 -32.12 -52.69 -4.35
N ASN A 914 -31.30 -53.06 -3.37
CA ASN A 914 -31.29 -52.45 -2.04
C ASN A 914 -29.89 -51.96 -1.64
N ARG A 915 -28.91 -52.09 -2.52
CA ARG A 915 -27.51 -51.65 -2.38
C ARG A 915 -27.05 -51.05 -3.70
N LEU A 916 -26.10 -50.12 -3.65
CA LEU A 916 -25.70 -49.40 -4.86
C LEU A 916 -24.24 -48.94 -4.83
N THR A 917 -23.71 -48.64 -6.01
CA THR A 917 -22.49 -47.83 -6.18
C THR A 917 -22.59 -46.99 -7.45
N LEU A 918 -21.95 -45.82 -7.48
CA LEU A 918 -21.93 -44.90 -8.61
C LEU A 918 -20.61 -45.02 -9.39
N ASP A 919 -20.71 -45.05 -10.73
CA ASP A 919 -19.58 -44.80 -11.64
C ASP A 919 -19.73 -43.37 -12.16
N LEU A 920 -19.00 -42.44 -11.53
CA LEU A 920 -19.03 -41.03 -11.88
C LEU A 920 -18.00 -40.68 -12.97
N SER A 921 -17.26 -41.66 -13.51
CA SER A 921 -16.06 -41.46 -14.32
C SER A 921 -16.04 -42.30 -15.61
N ASP A 922 -16.87 -41.99 -16.61
CA ASP A 922 -16.84 -42.70 -17.92
C ASP A 922 -16.17 -41.86 -19.04
N PRO A 923 -14.94 -42.17 -19.50
CA PRO A 923 -14.38 -41.54 -20.68
C PRO A 923 -14.64 -42.34 -21.96
N ALA A 924 -15.27 -41.70 -22.95
CA ALA A 924 -15.41 -42.22 -24.32
C ALA A 924 -14.04 -42.33 -25.03
N CYS A 925 -13.99 -43.10 -26.12
CA CYS A 925 -12.84 -43.16 -27.04
C CYS A 925 -12.33 -41.75 -27.38
N ALA A 926 -11.02 -41.54 -27.31
CA ALA A 926 -10.41 -40.25 -27.63
C ALA A 926 -9.14 -40.41 -28.46
N ILE A 927 -9.10 -39.76 -29.64
CA ILE A 927 -7.84 -39.45 -30.31
C ILE A 927 -7.39 -38.09 -29.79
N THR A 928 -6.32 -38.08 -29.01
CA THR A 928 -5.88 -36.93 -28.19
C THR A 928 -4.72 -36.16 -28.81
N GLY A 929 -4.04 -36.70 -29.83
CA GLY A 929 -2.94 -36.01 -30.47
C GLY A 929 -2.61 -36.51 -31.87
N LEU A 930 -2.17 -35.57 -32.70
CA LEU A 930 -1.57 -35.82 -34.01
C LEU A 930 -0.26 -35.04 -34.10
N ALA A 931 0.84 -35.73 -34.34
CA ALA A 931 2.15 -35.12 -34.52
C ALA A 931 2.76 -35.55 -35.86
N ALA A 932 3.35 -34.61 -36.60
CA ALA A 932 4.12 -34.93 -37.80
C ALA A 932 5.50 -35.47 -37.40
N GLY A 933 5.87 -36.64 -37.90
CA GLY A 933 7.21 -37.22 -37.80
C GLY A 933 8.07 -36.89 -39.01
N ASN A 934 8.94 -37.82 -39.42
CA ASN A 934 9.84 -37.58 -40.55
C ASN A 934 9.09 -37.40 -41.87
N GLN A 935 9.47 -36.36 -42.60
CA GLN A 935 9.05 -36.07 -43.96
C GLN A 935 10.18 -36.41 -44.94
N THR A 936 9.88 -37.12 -46.02
CA THR A 936 10.86 -37.30 -47.11
C THR A 936 10.87 -36.10 -48.06
N ALA A 937 12.02 -35.84 -48.70
CA ALA A 937 12.10 -34.84 -49.75
C ALA A 937 11.20 -35.21 -50.94
N CYS A 938 10.80 -34.21 -51.74
CA CYS A 938 10.03 -34.43 -52.96
C CYS A 938 10.77 -35.40 -53.90
N ALA A 939 10.09 -36.44 -54.36
CA ALA A 939 10.59 -37.38 -55.36
C ALA A 939 10.42 -36.79 -56.77
N PRO A 940 11.51 -36.44 -57.49
CA PRO A 940 11.44 -35.67 -58.75
C PRO A 940 10.65 -36.33 -59.88
N GLN A 941 10.57 -37.66 -59.87
CA GLN A 941 9.93 -38.45 -60.91
C GLN A 941 8.40 -38.53 -60.77
N THR A 942 7.88 -38.38 -59.55
CA THR A 942 6.46 -38.56 -59.23
C THR A 942 5.81 -37.31 -58.64
N ASN A 943 6.61 -36.30 -58.27
CA ASN A 943 6.18 -35.10 -57.53
C ASN A 943 5.41 -35.46 -56.24
N THR A 944 5.87 -36.52 -55.56
CA THR A 944 5.27 -37.01 -54.31
C THR A 944 6.31 -37.17 -53.20
N TYR A 945 5.83 -37.30 -51.96
CA TYR A 945 6.63 -37.54 -50.76
C TYR A 945 5.86 -38.44 -49.78
N THR A 946 6.53 -38.81 -48.68
CA THR A 946 5.95 -39.56 -47.56
C THR A 946 6.06 -38.74 -46.28
N GLN A 947 5.12 -38.97 -45.36
CA GLN A 947 5.08 -38.28 -44.07
C GLN A 947 4.71 -39.27 -42.96
N GLU A 948 5.53 -39.36 -41.91
CA GLU A 948 5.12 -40.05 -40.69
C GLU A 948 4.13 -39.19 -39.89
N VAL A 949 3.11 -39.82 -39.31
CA VAL A 949 2.16 -39.21 -38.38
C VAL A 949 2.08 -40.09 -37.15
N THR A 950 2.36 -39.52 -35.99
CA THR A 950 2.13 -40.15 -34.69
C THR A 950 0.76 -39.76 -34.19
N VAL A 951 -0.09 -40.76 -33.95
CA VAL A 951 -1.44 -40.60 -33.41
C VAL A 951 -1.44 -41.06 -31.95
N THR A 952 -1.79 -40.17 -31.04
CA THR A 952 -1.99 -40.46 -29.63
C THR A 952 -3.48 -40.61 -29.38
N TYR A 953 -3.87 -41.70 -28.72
CA TYR A 953 -5.25 -41.98 -28.36
C TYR A 953 -5.36 -42.72 -27.02
N ALA A 954 -6.54 -42.66 -26.41
CA ALA A 954 -6.92 -43.35 -25.19
C ALA A 954 -8.29 -44.01 -25.40
N PHE A 955 -8.55 -45.10 -24.65
CA PHE A 955 -9.82 -45.84 -24.72
C PHE A 955 -10.16 -46.32 -26.14
N GLN A 956 -9.15 -46.75 -26.89
CA GLN A 956 -9.28 -47.23 -28.27
C GLN A 956 -10.22 -48.45 -28.37
N PRO A 957 -11.00 -48.58 -29.46
CA PRO A 957 -11.79 -49.79 -29.71
C PRO A 957 -10.91 -51.03 -29.76
N THR A 958 -11.39 -52.13 -29.19
CA THR A 958 -10.67 -53.43 -29.19
C THR A 958 -10.71 -54.14 -30.54
N THR A 959 -11.50 -53.63 -31.50
CA THR A 959 -11.63 -54.12 -32.88
C THR A 959 -11.61 -52.94 -33.87
N GLY A 960 -11.28 -53.17 -35.15
CA GLY A 960 -11.26 -52.14 -36.21
C GLY A 960 -9.87 -51.72 -36.71
N THR A 961 -9.81 -50.61 -37.46
CA THR A 961 -8.59 -49.95 -37.94
C THR A 961 -8.51 -48.49 -37.51
N LEU A 962 -7.29 -47.97 -37.42
CA LEU A 962 -7.00 -46.54 -37.31
C LEU A 962 -6.84 -45.97 -38.72
N ASP A 963 -7.74 -45.07 -39.13
CA ASP A 963 -7.72 -44.43 -40.44
C ASP A 963 -7.09 -43.04 -40.32
N VAL A 964 -6.04 -42.74 -41.08
CA VAL A 964 -5.35 -41.45 -41.10
C VAL A 964 -5.31 -40.90 -42.53
N ASN A 965 -5.98 -39.78 -42.78
CA ASN A 965 -6.11 -39.15 -44.11
C ASN A 965 -6.51 -40.12 -45.23
N GLY A 966 -7.42 -41.06 -44.92
CA GLY A 966 -7.93 -42.06 -45.86
C GLY A 966 -7.02 -43.28 -46.08
N GLN A 967 -5.94 -43.43 -45.32
CA GLN A 967 -5.10 -44.63 -45.29
C GLN A 967 -5.34 -45.38 -43.97
N SER A 968 -5.63 -46.70 -44.04
CA SER A 968 -6.01 -47.52 -42.89
C SER A 968 -4.85 -48.33 -42.31
N PHE A 969 -4.75 -48.36 -40.98
CA PHE A 969 -3.69 -49.04 -40.23
C PHE A 969 -4.28 -49.91 -39.12
N ALA A 970 -3.60 -51.01 -38.75
CA ALA A 970 -4.02 -51.81 -37.60
C ALA A 970 -3.86 -51.02 -36.29
N ILE A 971 -4.80 -51.14 -35.36
CA ILE A 971 -4.74 -50.45 -34.06
C ILE A 971 -3.69 -51.13 -33.17
N THR A 972 -2.75 -50.34 -32.65
CA THR A 972 -1.68 -50.78 -31.74
C THR A 972 -1.67 -49.93 -30.48
N ALA A 973 -0.67 -50.10 -29.61
CA ALA A 973 -0.55 -49.28 -28.41
C ALA A 973 -0.32 -47.81 -28.77
N SER A 974 -0.99 -46.92 -28.04
CA SER A 974 -0.77 -45.47 -28.13
C SER A 974 0.56 -45.07 -27.45
N PRO A 975 1.32 -44.11 -28.00
CA PRO A 975 1.12 -43.47 -29.30
C PRO A 975 1.54 -44.38 -30.47
N GLN A 976 0.73 -44.41 -31.54
CA GLN A 976 1.00 -45.20 -32.74
C GLN A 976 1.52 -44.30 -33.87
N THR A 977 2.69 -44.62 -34.44
CA THR A 977 3.22 -43.93 -35.62
C THR A 977 2.90 -44.69 -36.90
N VAL A 978 2.36 -43.97 -37.89
CA VAL A 978 2.02 -44.50 -39.22
C VAL A 978 2.72 -43.68 -40.31
N THR A 979 3.05 -44.28 -41.45
CA THR A 979 3.66 -43.58 -42.58
C THR A 979 2.65 -43.39 -43.70
N LEU A 980 2.24 -42.13 -43.92
CA LEU A 980 1.43 -41.75 -45.07
C LEU A 980 2.30 -41.72 -46.33
N VAL A 981 1.86 -42.40 -47.38
CA VAL A 981 2.59 -42.50 -48.66
C VAL A 981 1.82 -41.88 -49.82
N GLY A 982 2.53 -41.49 -50.87
CA GLY A 982 1.92 -40.97 -52.11
C GLY A 982 1.34 -39.56 -51.98
N LEU A 983 1.82 -38.76 -51.03
CA LEU A 983 1.36 -37.39 -50.80
C LEU A 983 1.91 -36.45 -51.89
N VAL A 984 1.11 -35.49 -52.37
CA VAL A 984 1.49 -34.58 -53.47
C VAL A 984 2.33 -33.41 -52.95
N SER A 985 3.53 -33.21 -53.49
CA SER A 985 4.37 -32.05 -53.20
C SER A 985 3.82 -30.83 -53.93
N ASN A 986 3.37 -29.81 -53.19
CA ASN A 986 2.80 -28.57 -53.75
C ASN A 986 3.08 -27.33 -52.89
N GLY A 987 3.89 -27.46 -51.83
CA GLY A 987 4.20 -26.37 -50.90
C GLY A 987 3.05 -25.93 -49.99
N GLN A 988 1.90 -26.62 -50.00
CA GLN A 988 0.73 -26.24 -49.19
C GLN A 988 0.73 -26.94 -47.84
N ALA A 989 0.08 -26.30 -46.85
CA ALA A 989 -0.20 -26.93 -45.57
C ALA A 989 -1.18 -28.10 -45.74
N VAL A 990 -0.96 -29.19 -44.99
CA VAL A 990 -1.77 -30.41 -45.04
C VAL A 990 -2.49 -30.60 -43.70
N ASN A 991 -3.82 -30.69 -43.75
CA ASN A 991 -4.62 -31.10 -42.61
C ASN A 991 -4.57 -32.61 -42.46
N VAL A 992 -4.50 -33.12 -41.23
CA VAL A 992 -4.57 -34.55 -40.96
C VAL A 992 -5.77 -34.87 -40.11
N THR A 993 -6.62 -35.77 -40.59
CA THR A 993 -7.72 -36.38 -39.83
C THR A 993 -7.36 -37.82 -39.50
N ALA A 994 -7.45 -38.19 -38.22
CA ALA A 994 -7.43 -39.58 -37.77
C ALA A 994 -8.77 -39.97 -37.16
N SER A 995 -9.21 -41.21 -37.36
CA SER A 995 -10.44 -41.77 -36.78
C SER A 995 -10.33 -43.28 -36.60
N PHE A 996 -11.09 -43.87 -35.67
CA PHE A 996 -11.25 -45.32 -35.61
C PHE A 996 -12.41 -45.80 -36.49
N SER A 997 -12.24 -46.92 -37.19
CA SER A 997 -13.25 -47.42 -38.13
C SER A 997 -14.55 -47.90 -37.44
N GLU A 998 -14.44 -48.42 -36.21
CA GLU A 998 -15.59 -48.93 -35.42
C GLU A 998 -16.28 -47.83 -34.62
N ASP A 999 -15.59 -46.71 -34.40
CA ASP A 999 -16.19 -45.49 -33.84
C ASP A 999 -15.69 -44.27 -34.62
N PRO A 1000 -16.30 -44.00 -35.80
CA PRO A 1000 -15.89 -42.89 -36.65
C PRO A 1000 -16.11 -41.52 -36.00
N THR A 1001 -16.88 -41.44 -34.90
CA THR A 1001 -17.08 -40.20 -34.15
C THR A 1001 -15.87 -39.87 -33.29
N CYS A 1002 -15.12 -40.90 -32.87
CA CYS A 1002 -13.81 -40.77 -32.25
C CYS A 1002 -12.76 -40.41 -33.30
N SER A 1003 -12.72 -39.12 -33.64
CA SER A 1003 -11.85 -38.55 -34.67
C SER A 1003 -11.20 -37.25 -34.22
N LEU A 1004 -10.00 -36.98 -34.72
CA LEU A 1004 -9.30 -35.71 -34.51
C LEU A 1004 -8.81 -35.20 -35.86
N THR A 1005 -9.09 -33.93 -36.18
CA THR A 1005 -8.53 -33.24 -37.34
C THR A 1005 -7.59 -32.15 -36.86
N GLN A 1006 -6.30 -32.28 -37.16
CA GLN A 1006 -5.33 -31.21 -36.96
C GLN A 1006 -5.13 -30.46 -38.28
N ALA A 1007 -5.51 -29.17 -38.28
CA ALA A 1007 -5.26 -28.32 -39.43
C ALA A 1007 -3.77 -28.00 -39.56
N ALA A 1008 -3.27 -27.96 -40.80
CA ALA A 1008 -1.89 -27.59 -41.14
C ALA A 1008 -0.81 -28.33 -40.33
N LEU A 1009 -1.02 -29.62 -40.02
CA LEU A 1009 -0.12 -30.40 -39.18
C LEU A 1009 1.32 -30.45 -39.71
N PHE A 1010 1.48 -30.44 -41.04
CA PHE A 1010 2.76 -30.24 -41.71
C PHE A 1010 2.56 -29.51 -43.03
N THR A 1011 3.67 -29.03 -43.61
CA THR A 1011 3.68 -28.41 -44.94
C THR A 1011 4.25 -29.42 -45.93
N ALA A 1012 3.56 -29.62 -47.06
CA ALA A 1012 4.08 -30.43 -48.15
C ALA A 1012 5.36 -29.79 -48.71
N PRO A 1013 6.37 -30.57 -49.13
CA PRO A 1013 7.49 -30.03 -49.89
C PRO A 1013 6.99 -29.22 -51.10
N ALA A 1014 7.73 -28.17 -51.47
CA ALA A 1014 7.49 -27.46 -52.72
C ALA A 1014 7.55 -28.42 -53.92
N ASN A 1015 6.95 -28.04 -55.04
CA ASN A 1015 7.09 -28.79 -56.29
C ASN A 1015 8.58 -29.04 -56.56
N CYS A 1016 8.92 -30.24 -57.02
CA CYS A 1016 10.26 -30.54 -57.47
C CYS A 1016 10.60 -29.63 -58.67
N GLU A 1017 11.44 -28.61 -58.48
CA GLU A 1017 11.93 -27.76 -59.56
C GLU A 1017 12.82 -28.59 -60.51
N PRO A 1018 12.61 -28.54 -61.84
CA PRO A 1018 13.42 -29.29 -62.79
C PRO A 1018 14.86 -28.75 -62.86
N CYS A 1019 15.80 -29.58 -63.31
CA CYS A 1019 17.17 -29.14 -63.59
C CYS A 1019 17.20 -28.01 -64.64
N ALA A 1020 18.17 -27.11 -64.54
CA ALA A 1020 18.33 -26.03 -65.51
C ALA A 1020 19.80 -25.64 -65.70
N ILE A 1021 20.29 -25.67 -66.94
CA ILE A 1021 21.54 -25.01 -67.32
C ILE A 1021 21.21 -23.57 -67.69
N THR A 1022 21.65 -22.63 -66.86
CA THR A 1022 21.21 -21.22 -66.90
C THR A 1022 22.18 -20.30 -67.64
N ALA A 1023 23.46 -20.68 -67.76
CA ALA A 1023 24.43 -19.91 -68.54
C ALA A 1023 25.61 -20.75 -69.04
N LEU A 1024 26.15 -20.35 -70.20
CA LEU A 1024 27.42 -20.84 -70.75
C LEU A 1024 28.33 -19.64 -71.03
N ALA A 1025 29.57 -19.71 -70.54
CA ALA A 1025 30.59 -18.70 -70.76
C ALA A 1025 31.89 -19.33 -71.28
N ALA A 1026 32.42 -18.78 -72.38
CA ALA A 1026 33.73 -19.18 -72.88
C ALA A 1026 34.84 -18.60 -71.97
N GLY A 1027 35.71 -19.48 -71.50
CA GLY A 1027 36.92 -19.13 -70.75
C GLY A 1027 38.16 -19.05 -71.65
N THR A 1028 39.31 -19.39 -71.09
CA THR A 1028 40.61 -19.31 -71.77
C THR A 1028 40.70 -20.31 -72.94
N GLN A 1029 41.11 -19.81 -74.11
CA GLN A 1029 41.46 -20.62 -75.28
C GLN A 1029 42.97 -20.72 -75.41
N THR A 1030 43.50 -21.90 -75.72
CA THR A 1030 44.92 -22.06 -76.07
C THR A 1030 45.17 -21.73 -77.54
N ALA A 1031 46.40 -21.32 -77.86
CA ALA A 1031 46.81 -21.16 -79.26
C ALA A 1031 46.82 -22.51 -79.98
N CYS A 1032 46.58 -22.51 -81.29
CA CYS A 1032 46.70 -23.70 -82.13
C CYS A 1032 48.10 -24.33 -82.01
N ASP A 1033 48.16 -25.63 -81.74
CA ASP A 1033 49.39 -26.41 -81.85
C ASP A 1033 49.66 -26.74 -83.33
N PRO A 1034 50.72 -26.17 -83.94
CA PRO A 1034 51.00 -26.37 -85.36
C PRO A 1034 51.40 -27.81 -85.72
N ALA A 1035 51.74 -28.67 -84.76
CA ALA A 1035 52.09 -30.07 -85.02
C ALA A 1035 50.85 -30.97 -85.16
N THR A 1036 49.77 -30.66 -84.44
CA THR A 1036 48.54 -31.48 -84.37
C THR A 1036 47.33 -30.80 -85.00
N ASN A 1037 47.40 -29.48 -85.24
CA ASN A 1037 46.30 -28.62 -85.67
C ASN A 1037 45.12 -28.60 -84.69
N LEU A 1038 45.39 -28.81 -83.40
CA LEU A 1038 44.39 -28.85 -82.33
C LEU A 1038 44.59 -27.69 -81.34
N TYR A 1039 43.53 -27.35 -80.61
CA TYR A 1039 43.52 -26.40 -79.50
C TYR A 1039 42.58 -26.87 -78.39
N THR A 1040 42.60 -26.18 -77.25
CA THR A 1040 41.70 -26.42 -76.11
C THR A 1040 40.92 -25.16 -75.76
N GLN A 1041 39.70 -25.35 -75.25
CA GLN A 1041 38.81 -24.27 -74.86
C GLN A 1041 38.19 -24.54 -73.48
N GLN A 1042 38.34 -23.61 -72.54
CA GLN A 1042 37.58 -23.67 -71.29
C GLN A 1042 36.14 -23.20 -71.49
N VAL A 1043 35.19 -23.88 -70.87
CA VAL A 1043 33.78 -23.49 -70.83
C VAL A 1043 33.32 -23.53 -69.38
N THR A 1044 32.80 -22.42 -68.88
CA THR A 1044 32.12 -22.34 -67.60
C THR A 1044 30.63 -22.53 -67.80
N VAL A 1045 30.06 -23.56 -67.19
CA VAL A 1045 28.64 -23.91 -67.21
C VAL A 1045 28.03 -23.57 -65.86
N THR A 1046 27.01 -22.72 -65.85
CA THR A 1046 26.21 -22.41 -64.66
C THR A 1046 24.89 -23.16 -64.75
N TYR A 1047 24.55 -23.89 -63.70
CA TYR A 1047 23.31 -24.65 -63.59
C TYR A 1047 22.72 -24.62 -62.18
N ALA A 1048 21.44 -24.95 -62.08
CA ALA A 1048 20.68 -25.12 -60.84
C ALA A 1048 19.98 -26.48 -60.84
N HIS A 1049 19.79 -27.06 -59.64
CA HIS A 1049 19.12 -28.35 -59.42
C HIS A 1049 19.74 -29.51 -60.23
N GLN A 1050 21.08 -29.58 -60.26
CA GLN A 1050 21.82 -30.64 -60.95
C GLN A 1050 21.45 -32.05 -60.45
N PRO A 1051 21.37 -33.06 -61.34
CA PRO A 1051 21.11 -34.42 -60.91
C PRO A 1051 22.26 -34.95 -60.04
N ALA A 1052 21.91 -35.78 -59.05
CA ALA A 1052 22.88 -36.37 -58.12
C ALA A 1052 23.75 -37.47 -58.77
N SER A 1053 23.44 -37.88 -60.00
CA SER A 1053 24.15 -38.90 -60.76
C SER A 1053 24.26 -38.51 -62.25
N GLY A 1054 25.13 -39.20 -62.99
CA GLY A 1054 25.42 -38.91 -64.41
C GLY A 1054 26.64 -37.99 -64.61
N THR A 1055 26.78 -37.48 -65.84
CA THR A 1055 27.84 -36.54 -66.26
C THR A 1055 27.26 -35.24 -66.80
N LEU A 1056 28.02 -34.16 -66.69
CA LEU A 1056 27.79 -32.92 -67.44
C LEU A 1056 28.47 -33.10 -68.81
N ASP A 1057 27.70 -33.15 -69.87
CA ASP A 1057 28.19 -33.33 -71.22
C ASP A 1057 28.26 -31.97 -71.91
N VAL A 1058 29.45 -31.54 -72.33
CA VAL A 1058 29.68 -30.26 -73.03
C VAL A 1058 30.31 -30.54 -74.38
N ASN A 1059 29.62 -30.21 -75.47
CA ASN A 1059 30.04 -30.48 -76.86
C ASN A 1059 30.53 -31.92 -77.10
N GLY A 1060 29.85 -32.90 -76.50
CA GLY A 1060 30.14 -34.32 -76.66
C GLY A 1060 31.29 -34.86 -75.80
N GLN A 1061 31.87 -34.04 -74.91
CA GLN A 1061 32.83 -34.47 -73.90
C GLN A 1061 32.15 -34.50 -72.52
N SER A 1062 32.31 -35.61 -71.80
CA SER A 1062 31.63 -35.86 -70.51
C SER A 1062 32.52 -35.54 -69.33
N PHE A 1063 31.97 -34.81 -68.36
CA PHE A 1063 32.65 -34.40 -67.13
C PHE A 1063 31.86 -34.82 -65.90
N ALA A 1064 32.54 -35.14 -64.80
CA ALA A 1064 31.87 -35.38 -63.52
C ALA A 1064 31.16 -34.10 -63.06
N ILE A 1065 29.92 -34.22 -62.59
CA ILE A 1065 29.12 -33.08 -62.14
C ILE A 1065 29.69 -32.55 -60.82
N THR A 1066 30.08 -31.27 -60.78
CA THR A 1066 30.52 -30.60 -59.55
C THR A 1066 29.59 -29.45 -59.18
N ALA A 1067 29.93 -28.67 -58.16
CA ALA A 1067 29.18 -27.46 -57.82
C ALA A 1067 29.17 -26.46 -59.00
N SER A 1068 28.04 -25.76 -59.15
CA SER A 1068 27.85 -24.68 -60.13
C SER A 1068 28.41 -23.35 -59.59
N PRO A 1069 29.05 -22.50 -60.43
CA PRO A 1069 29.37 -22.76 -61.83
C PRO A 1069 30.58 -23.71 -61.98
N GLN A 1070 30.48 -24.69 -62.89
CA GLN A 1070 31.54 -25.65 -63.18
C GLN A 1070 32.32 -25.25 -64.43
N THR A 1071 33.64 -25.16 -64.35
CA THR A 1071 34.50 -24.92 -65.52
C THR A 1071 35.12 -26.23 -66.00
N VAL A 1072 34.90 -26.54 -67.28
CA VAL A 1072 35.47 -27.71 -67.95
C VAL A 1072 36.41 -27.27 -69.06
N THR A 1073 37.39 -28.11 -69.43
CA THR A 1073 38.30 -27.83 -70.55
C THR A 1073 38.00 -28.83 -71.66
N LEU A 1074 37.49 -28.33 -72.78
CA LEU A 1074 37.33 -29.10 -74.00
C LEU A 1074 38.70 -29.25 -74.66
N ILE A 1075 39.07 -30.49 -74.96
CA ILE A 1075 40.35 -30.83 -75.59
C ILE A 1075 40.14 -31.36 -77.02
N ASP A 1076 41.22 -31.50 -77.77
CA ASP A 1076 41.23 -32.04 -79.14
C ASP A 1076 40.31 -31.31 -80.14
N LEU A 1077 40.14 -29.99 -79.97
CA LEU A 1077 39.34 -29.16 -80.87
C LEU A 1077 40.14 -28.78 -82.13
N VAL A 1078 39.55 -28.89 -83.32
CA VAL A 1078 40.25 -28.65 -84.60
C VAL A 1078 40.35 -27.16 -84.90
N SER A 1079 41.56 -26.68 -85.20
CA SER A 1079 41.83 -25.27 -85.54
C SER A 1079 41.52 -24.98 -87.01
N ASP A 1080 40.25 -24.80 -87.36
CA ASP A 1080 39.78 -24.52 -88.73
C ASP A 1080 39.31 -23.07 -88.97
N GLY A 1081 39.30 -22.25 -87.91
CA GLY A 1081 38.91 -20.84 -87.94
C GLY A 1081 37.40 -20.59 -88.03
N GLN A 1082 36.56 -21.62 -87.89
CA GLN A 1082 35.10 -21.48 -87.87
C GLN A 1082 34.58 -21.17 -86.47
N ALA A 1083 33.38 -20.59 -86.40
CA ALA A 1083 32.69 -20.40 -85.13
C ALA A 1083 32.16 -21.74 -84.60
N VAL A 1084 32.32 -21.99 -83.29
CA VAL A 1084 31.87 -23.21 -82.62
C VAL A 1084 30.69 -22.88 -81.70
N ASN A 1085 29.56 -23.55 -81.91
CA ASN A 1085 28.43 -23.47 -80.97
C ASN A 1085 28.70 -24.40 -79.79
N VAL A 1086 28.40 -23.94 -78.57
CA VAL A 1086 28.54 -24.73 -77.34
C VAL A 1086 27.16 -25.15 -76.83
N THR A 1087 26.97 -26.44 -76.63
CA THR A 1087 25.81 -27.06 -76.00
C THR A 1087 26.26 -27.82 -74.77
N ALA A 1088 25.50 -27.71 -73.69
CA ALA A 1088 25.69 -28.51 -72.48
C ALA A 1088 24.37 -29.19 -72.11
N SER A 1089 24.45 -30.38 -71.53
CA SER A 1089 23.30 -31.15 -71.03
C SER A 1089 23.73 -32.09 -69.89
N PHE A 1090 22.80 -32.57 -69.08
CA PHE A 1090 23.09 -33.62 -68.10
C PHE A 1090 22.75 -35.01 -68.64
N SER A 1091 23.67 -35.98 -68.51
CA SER A 1091 23.46 -37.32 -69.06
C SER A 1091 22.30 -38.09 -68.41
N ALA A 1092 22.02 -37.80 -67.13
CA ALA A 1092 20.94 -38.43 -66.38
C ALA A 1092 19.58 -37.77 -66.64
N GLU A 1093 19.58 -36.50 -67.07
CA GLU A 1093 18.37 -35.72 -67.35
C GLU A 1093 18.59 -34.87 -68.63
N PRO A 1094 18.61 -35.47 -69.84
CA PRO A 1094 19.01 -34.79 -71.07
C PRO A 1094 18.05 -33.71 -71.58
N ALA A 1095 16.89 -33.57 -70.92
CA ALA A 1095 15.96 -32.47 -71.16
C ALA A 1095 16.51 -31.13 -70.61
N CYS A 1096 17.53 -31.22 -69.74
CA CYS A 1096 18.42 -30.18 -69.27
C CYS A 1096 19.77 -30.30 -70.00
#